data_AF-A0A7C2MUZ7-F1
#
_entry.id   AF-A0A7C2MUZ7-F1
#
_cell.length_a   1.000
_cell.length_b   1.000
_cell.length_c   1.000
_cell.angle_alpha   90.00
_cell.angle_beta   90.00
_cell.angle_gamma   90.00
#
_symmetry.space_group_name_H-M   'P 1'
#
loop_
_entity.id
_entity.type
_entity.pdbx_description
1 polymer ?
#
loop_
_entity_poly.entity_id
_entity_poly.type
_entity_poly.pdbx_seq_one_letter_code
_entity_poly.pdbx_strand_id
1 'polypeptide(L)'
;MENSFKEYKIISKLNIIDPFSIYYLVSKDSKNYILRIFSQNLDINDEIIEKVKEITKDLQQHLCVIYDFGYYDKNYYQILEYPVYGSLSNYIKEKLLTNNGVNKDYLNEVIEELLKALNELHSNGIGILFFNSDNIFVRSLSKLDLVFVSFNIPPLIDNEELFFENLLNNYKDSLAPENLNNIFSFESDYYSLGRLVYTIFKNKEFSSYDYEAIKYDVDIPIDYKVLLLGLLSSNNKNRFSFNEVSLFLNNKIDLLIDKLVNITNINYDYIKNVPFANKVFSNLKDLFLEFVKTRENFDLALKLFFNYLLNKLNLNDYRIFNEIKRELEDKSIVFSIFISVKLEQFYLFNFLITLDLIKMVFKDSKHILAPFFINYIDYLFSSSFEYYKNSIFYFYSIFSKLSNKNINYLENFFYNLQNLVLDLDFEFYSNYYHLKNNKGIFIRFLNDLFNEKFIFYKGFDIFYSKIEIEIFKDQRKFILLPKDYFQKLSSDYVLPKEFKNLANMDFKDYIDLINWLLKNRSKLIRGSEFIKNKQKIPELDILSYEKLFNSKNTKRNINFSKVFIILISLFLFLSIFWFFVNNIKNLEKLFSSNVKNTTTTLISTTNNLYSNINYSNYNNYFIYDQLNSVKIKKFGGSSYEEFYNIYNFQNYYYILGISNSFGFGSFDTFIVKLDSNLNYIFSYSYGNSLDNVSYKLLPYLDSFIFIGYTSNQDSSYNAHIVKINNEGKIIYQYVLNDLYNSQFLDIATYKDDLNKNTLNENLLVLGEFYNQKINAFNSFLFSCLDNGNSIKNEVCKLIYTPFENQFLNIYFLNKNFILFGNIIQNNENISYLKLTQNLKLLKSFKIYYNYHINLINSFIKDNYIIGIGDVYIENKLWPFIVLIDSNDDKILKAFFYKIDNSIYLKSDIAFKFISIYYFDNYYYILSSLSFYNNKKYFIIKLDNDFNIIQIKEINLNKDDNLGFDQIQLNYIFKNILVGKIGYKGNNFDGLLIKFSDLSDIVENNLYNHVNNGNAFYFKDLIVKENLNIIWDKLLLDLVDFKAKLTKSDFNSLNSLCEIYDIK
;
A
#
# COMPACT_ATOMS: atom_id res chain seq x y z
N MET A 1 -17.38 -33.19 -63.31
CA MET A 1 -16.26 -32.64 -64.11
C MET A 1 -15.45 -33.80 -64.65
N GLU A 2 -15.13 -33.79 -65.95
CA GLU A 2 -14.56 -34.93 -66.66
C GLU A 2 -13.03 -34.86 -66.71
N ASN A 3 -12.35 -35.35 -65.67
CA ASN A 3 -10.88 -35.45 -65.54
C ASN A 3 -10.06 -34.13 -65.65
N SER A 4 -10.65 -33.02 -66.05
CA SER A 4 -10.01 -31.71 -66.16
C SER A 4 -10.96 -30.55 -65.80
N PHE A 5 -10.37 -29.38 -65.60
CA PHE A 5 -11.03 -28.09 -65.41
C PHE A 5 -10.28 -27.04 -66.24
N LYS A 6 -10.93 -26.47 -67.26
CA LYS A 6 -10.26 -25.69 -68.32
C LYS A 6 -9.05 -26.48 -68.88
N GLU A 7 -7.85 -25.94 -68.70
CA GLU A 7 -6.54 -26.50 -69.10
C GLU A 7 -5.84 -27.33 -68.00
N TYR A 8 -6.40 -27.36 -66.78
CA TYR A 8 -5.83 -28.07 -65.64
C TYR A 8 -6.35 -29.52 -65.58
N LYS A 9 -5.46 -30.49 -65.42
CA LYS A 9 -5.82 -31.89 -65.15
C LYS A 9 -6.11 -32.08 -63.66
N ILE A 10 -7.26 -32.68 -63.32
CA ILE A 10 -7.61 -33.00 -61.93
C ILE A 10 -6.83 -34.26 -61.48
N ILE A 11 -6.18 -34.19 -60.32
CA ILE A 11 -5.43 -35.29 -59.72
C ILE A 11 -6.26 -35.96 -58.62
N SER A 12 -6.75 -35.18 -57.66
CA SER A 12 -7.53 -35.68 -56.51
C SER A 12 -8.39 -34.58 -55.91
N LYS A 13 -9.40 -34.96 -55.11
CA LYS A 13 -10.07 -34.04 -54.18
C LYS A 13 -9.20 -33.86 -52.92
N LEU A 14 -9.15 -32.66 -52.37
CA LEU A 14 -8.52 -32.36 -51.08
C LEU A 14 -9.58 -32.34 -49.97
N ASN A 15 -9.20 -32.80 -48.77
CA ASN A 15 -10.07 -32.82 -47.58
C ASN A 15 -10.02 -31.51 -46.78
N ILE A 16 -9.92 -30.38 -47.47
CA ILE A 16 -9.98 -29.04 -46.86
C ILE A 16 -11.43 -28.79 -46.43
N ILE A 17 -11.63 -28.32 -45.18
CA ILE A 17 -12.96 -27.99 -44.67
C ILE A 17 -13.29 -26.54 -45.03
N ASP A 18 -14.38 -26.35 -45.78
CA ASP A 18 -14.90 -25.05 -46.19
C ASP A 18 -16.41 -25.17 -46.46
N PRO A 19 -17.27 -24.34 -45.85
CA PRO A 19 -18.72 -24.37 -46.01
C PRO A 19 -19.22 -23.88 -47.38
N PHE A 20 -18.39 -23.19 -48.17
CA PHE A 20 -18.75 -22.59 -49.46
C PHE A 20 -17.90 -23.08 -50.63
N SER A 21 -17.01 -24.06 -50.46
CA SER A 21 -16.12 -24.50 -51.54
C SER A 21 -15.69 -25.96 -51.49
N ILE A 22 -15.35 -26.50 -52.66
CA ILE A 22 -14.71 -27.81 -52.82
C ILE A 22 -13.32 -27.62 -53.45
N TYR A 23 -12.33 -28.27 -52.85
CA TYR A 23 -10.92 -28.16 -53.23
C TYR A 23 -10.42 -29.40 -53.97
N TYR A 24 -9.61 -29.18 -54.99
CA TYR A 24 -8.98 -30.22 -55.80
C TYR A 24 -7.50 -29.93 -56.00
N LEU A 25 -6.67 -30.97 -55.92
CA LEU A 25 -5.31 -30.93 -56.44
C LEU A 25 -5.39 -31.05 -57.95
N VAL A 26 -4.80 -30.09 -58.67
CA VAL A 26 -4.77 -30.07 -60.13
C VAL A 26 -3.35 -29.82 -60.63
N SER A 27 -3.08 -30.15 -61.90
CA SER A 27 -1.79 -29.90 -62.54
C SER A 27 -1.92 -29.32 -63.93
N LYS A 28 -0.99 -28.42 -64.26
CA LYS A 28 -0.76 -27.82 -65.57
C LYS A 28 0.76 -27.71 -65.76
N ASP A 29 1.26 -28.03 -66.95
CA ASP A 29 2.68 -27.90 -67.33
C ASP A 29 3.67 -28.52 -66.31
N SER A 30 3.33 -29.70 -65.78
CA SER A 30 4.07 -30.43 -64.74
C SER A 30 4.24 -29.70 -63.40
N LYS A 31 3.51 -28.60 -63.17
CA LYS A 31 3.34 -27.96 -61.86
C LYS A 31 2.01 -28.35 -61.23
N ASN A 32 1.94 -28.29 -59.91
CA ASN A 32 0.71 -28.53 -59.13
C ASN A 32 0.13 -27.21 -58.63
N TYR A 33 -1.19 -27.17 -58.53
CA TYR A 33 -1.99 -26.04 -58.06
C TYR A 33 -3.18 -26.55 -57.25
N ILE A 34 -3.77 -25.68 -56.43
CA ILE A 34 -5.03 -25.98 -55.73
C ILE A 34 -6.17 -25.27 -56.48
N LEU A 35 -7.14 -26.03 -56.97
CA LEU A 35 -8.38 -25.51 -57.54
C LEU A 35 -9.46 -25.49 -56.44
N ARG A 36 -9.91 -24.30 -56.06
CA ARG A 36 -11.11 -24.08 -55.24
C ARG A 36 -12.28 -23.77 -56.15
N ILE A 37 -13.41 -24.44 -55.98
CA ILE A 37 -14.67 -24.16 -56.69
C ILE A 37 -15.71 -23.79 -55.64
N PHE A 38 -16.35 -22.63 -55.79
CA PHE A 38 -17.37 -22.13 -54.87
C PHE A 38 -18.74 -22.77 -55.17
N SER A 39 -19.55 -23.02 -54.14
CA SER A 39 -20.83 -23.74 -54.28
C SER A 39 -22.07 -22.83 -54.26
N GLN A 40 -22.64 -22.61 -55.46
CA GLN A 40 -23.93 -21.93 -55.74
C GLN A 40 -24.08 -20.45 -55.32
N ASN A 41 -24.51 -19.63 -56.29
CA ASN A 41 -25.18 -18.33 -56.13
C ASN A 41 -24.59 -17.29 -55.13
N LEU A 42 -23.29 -17.32 -54.87
CA LEU A 42 -22.57 -16.15 -54.38
C LEU A 42 -22.38 -15.17 -55.55
N ASP A 43 -22.98 -13.97 -55.47
CA ASP A 43 -22.89 -12.96 -56.52
C ASP A 43 -21.71 -12.00 -56.24
N ILE A 44 -20.50 -12.48 -56.53
CA ILE A 44 -19.25 -11.81 -56.15
C ILE A 44 -18.91 -10.69 -57.15
N ASN A 45 -18.92 -9.43 -56.69
CA ASN A 45 -18.52 -8.25 -57.46
C ASN A 45 -17.01 -8.28 -57.84
N ASP A 46 -16.63 -7.75 -59.00
CA ASP A 46 -15.24 -7.70 -59.47
C ASP A 46 -14.30 -6.95 -58.51
N GLU A 47 -14.79 -5.91 -57.84
CA GLU A 47 -14.05 -5.17 -56.79
C GLU A 47 -13.61 -6.09 -55.63
N ILE A 48 -14.45 -7.07 -55.30
CA ILE A 48 -14.17 -8.07 -54.27
C ILE A 48 -13.08 -9.04 -54.76
N ILE A 49 -13.15 -9.45 -56.04
CA ILE A 49 -12.19 -10.36 -56.66
C ILE A 49 -10.77 -9.78 -56.64
N GLU A 50 -10.60 -8.50 -57.00
CA GLU A 50 -9.29 -7.84 -56.93
C GLU A 50 -8.81 -7.63 -55.50
N LYS A 51 -9.68 -7.17 -54.59
CA LYS A 51 -9.32 -7.00 -53.16
C LYS A 51 -8.82 -8.29 -52.50
N VAL A 52 -9.37 -9.45 -52.88
CA VAL A 52 -8.92 -10.77 -52.40
C VAL A 52 -7.56 -11.17 -53.01
N LYS A 53 -7.26 -10.77 -54.26
CA LYS A 53 -5.93 -10.95 -54.87
C LYS A 53 -4.87 -10.06 -54.22
N GLU A 54 -5.22 -8.81 -53.89
CA GLU A 54 -4.32 -7.89 -53.17
C GLU A 54 -3.98 -8.44 -51.78
N ILE A 55 -4.99 -8.80 -50.98
CA ILE A 55 -4.80 -9.39 -49.64
C ILE A 55 -3.92 -10.64 -49.67
N THR A 56 -4.16 -11.58 -50.59
CA THR A 56 -3.36 -12.84 -50.68
C THR A 56 -1.94 -12.63 -51.20
N LYS A 57 -1.67 -11.49 -51.85
CA LYS A 57 -0.34 -11.11 -52.33
C LYS A 57 0.46 -10.36 -51.26
N ASP A 58 -0.17 -9.44 -50.53
CA ASP A 58 0.47 -8.69 -49.46
C ASP A 58 0.76 -9.59 -48.25
N LEU A 59 -0.15 -10.52 -47.94
CA LEU A 59 0.00 -11.52 -46.86
C LEU A 59 0.43 -12.91 -47.37
N GLN A 60 1.11 -12.98 -48.52
CA GLN A 60 1.61 -14.22 -49.13
C GLN A 60 2.51 -15.08 -48.21
N GLN A 61 3.07 -14.48 -47.15
CA GLN A 61 3.86 -15.23 -46.17
C GLN A 61 3.00 -16.12 -45.25
N HIS A 62 1.70 -15.83 -45.10
CA HIS A 62 0.75 -16.58 -44.25
C HIS A 62 -0.41 -17.22 -45.04
N LEU A 63 -0.63 -16.78 -46.29
CA LEU A 63 -1.71 -17.24 -47.16
C LEU A 63 -1.15 -17.84 -48.46
N CYS A 64 -1.88 -18.80 -49.03
CA CYS A 64 -1.62 -19.27 -50.40
C CYS A 64 -1.94 -18.16 -51.42
N VAL A 65 -0.98 -17.86 -52.30
CA VAL A 65 -1.14 -16.89 -53.40
C VAL A 65 -2.18 -17.39 -54.41
N ILE A 66 -3.09 -16.49 -54.82
CA ILE A 66 -4.07 -16.72 -55.89
C ILE A 66 -3.44 -16.33 -57.25
N TYR A 67 -3.38 -17.29 -58.18
CA TYR A 67 -2.90 -17.09 -59.55
C TYR A 67 -4.01 -16.74 -60.55
N ASP A 68 -5.23 -17.23 -60.31
CA ASP A 68 -6.41 -16.96 -61.15
C ASP A 68 -7.68 -16.99 -60.27
N PHE A 69 -8.64 -16.12 -60.56
CA PHE A 69 -9.94 -16.03 -59.89
C PHE A 69 -10.94 -15.44 -60.88
N GLY A 70 -12.02 -16.18 -61.16
CA GLY A 70 -13.11 -15.74 -62.02
C GLY A 70 -14.31 -16.69 -61.98
N TYR A 71 -15.20 -16.55 -62.96
CA TYR A 71 -16.42 -17.35 -63.10
C TYR A 71 -16.27 -18.42 -64.20
N TYR A 72 -16.73 -19.65 -63.95
CA TYR A 72 -16.75 -20.74 -64.92
C TYR A 72 -17.82 -21.79 -64.59
N ASP A 73 -18.54 -22.27 -65.62
CA ASP A 73 -19.61 -23.28 -65.48
C ASP A 73 -20.54 -23.04 -64.27
N LYS A 74 -21.13 -21.85 -64.25
CA LYS A 74 -22.08 -21.33 -63.24
C LYS A 74 -21.54 -21.15 -61.82
N ASN A 75 -20.24 -21.30 -61.59
CA ASN A 75 -19.63 -21.18 -60.27
C ASN A 75 -18.40 -20.26 -60.32
N TYR A 76 -18.10 -19.58 -59.21
CA TYR A 76 -16.79 -18.94 -59.05
C TYR A 76 -15.71 -19.99 -58.76
N TYR A 77 -14.46 -19.70 -59.14
CA TYR A 77 -13.31 -20.58 -58.88
C TYR A 77 -12.05 -19.76 -58.57
N GLN A 78 -11.13 -20.35 -57.81
CA GLN A 78 -9.76 -19.84 -57.61
C GLN A 78 -8.73 -20.92 -57.97
N ILE A 79 -7.64 -20.52 -58.61
CA ILE A 79 -6.40 -21.31 -58.72
C ILE A 79 -5.40 -20.72 -57.74
N LEU A 80 -5.03 -21.47 -56.72
CA LEU A 80 -4.04 -21.10 -55.72
C LEU A 80 -2.74 -21.89 -55.91
N GLU A 81 -1.67 -21.44 -55.26
CA GLU A 81 -0.45 -22.25 -55.12
C GLU A 81 -0.69 -23.60 -54.45
N TYR A 82 0.23 -24.53 -54.69
CA TYR A 82 0.32 -25.80 -53.96
C TYR A 82 1.64 -25.85 -53.18
N PRO A 83 1.62 -25.64 -51.85
CA PRO A 83 2.81 -25.79 -51.00
C PRO A 83 3.33 -27.24 -51.04
N VAL A 84 4.63 -27.39 -51.31
CA VAL A 84 5.21 -28.64 -51.83
C VAL A 84 5.09 -29.83 -50.87
N TYR A 85 5.09 -29.58 -49.55
CA TYR A 85 5.05 -30.65 -48.53
C TYR A 85 3.62 -31.07 -48.13
N GLY A 86 2.57 -30.47 -48.72
CA GLY A 86 1.17 -30.81 -48.44
C GLY A 86 0.66 -30.27 -47.10
N SER A 87 -0.42 -30.87 -46.56
CA SER A 87 -1.07 -30.36 -45.35
C SER A 87 -0.29 -30.63 -44.06
N LEU A 88 -0.52 -29.79 -43.05
CA LEU A 88 0.04 -29.92 -41.70
C LEU A 88 -0.31 -31.28 -41.07
N SER A 89 -1.43 -31.90 -41.44
CA SER A 89 -1.80 -33.28 -41.07
C SER A 89 -0.75 -34.33 -41.41
N ASN A 90 0.07 -34.13 -42.46
CA ASN A 90 1.17 -35.04 -42.80
C ASN A 90 2.37 -34.79 -41.89
N TYR A 91 2.76 -33.52 -41.72
CA TYR A 91 3.85 -33.12 -40.84
C TYR A 91 3.62 -33.54 -39.38
N ILE A 92 2.38 -33.45 -38.87
CA ILE A 92 2.01 -33.95 -37.53
C ILE A 92 2.31 -35.46 -37.40
N LYS A 93 1.95 -36.26 -38.42
CA LYS A 93 2.16 -37.72 -38.42
C LYS A 93 3.62 -38.13 -38.58
N GLU A 94 4.43 -37.34 -39.29
CA GLU A 94 5.84 -37.64 -39.56
C GLU A 94 6.83 -37.05 -38.55
N LYS A 95 6.46 -35.97 -37.83
CA LYS A 95 7.39 -35.20 -36.98
C LYS A 95 6.93 -35.00 -35.54
N LEU A 96 5.66 -34.69 -35.30
CA LEU A 96 5.15 -34.43 -33.94
C LEU A 96 4.82 -35.72 -33.19
N LEU A 97 4.17 -36.69 -33.86
CA LEU A 97 3.77 -37.94 -33.23
C LEU A 97 4.92 -38.95 -33.24
N THR A 98 5.35 -39.37 -32.04
CA THR A 98 6.40 -40.39 -31.86
C THR A 98 5.90 -41.55 -31.01
N ASN A 99 6.63 -42.68 -31.01
CA ASN A 99 6.35 -43.83 -30.13
C ASN A 99 6.34 -43.49 -28.63
N ASN A 100 6.92 -42.34 -28.24
CA ASN A 100 6.99 -41.85 -26.86
C ASN A 100 5.98 -40.72 -26.57
N GLY A 101 5.07 -40.42 -27.51
CA GLY A 101 4.10 -39.32 -27.41
C GLY A 101 4.44 -38.13 -28.32
N VAL A 102 3.85 -36.98 -28.00
CA VAL A 102 4.00 -35.73 -28.77
C VAL A 102 5.36 -35.08 -28.52
N ASN A 103 6.09 -34.76 -29.59
CA ASN A 103 7.28 -33.92 -29.52
C ASN A 103 6.88 -32.45 -29.29
N LYS A 104 7.17 -31.94 -28.10
CA LYS A 104 6.85 -30.56 -27.68
C LYS A 104 7.57 -29.49 -28.50
N ASP A 105 8.78 -29.76 -28.98
CA ASP A 105 9.61 -28.72 -29.61
C ASP A 105 9.03 -28.36 -30.99
N TYR A 106 8.76 -29.38 -31.83
CA TYR A 106 8.05 -29.18 -33.10
C TYR A 106 6.61 -28.69 -32.91
N LEU A 107 5.94 -29.03 -31.80
CA LEU A 107 4.61 -28.47 -31.50
C LEU A 107 4.69 -26.98 -31.17
N ASN A 108 5.72 -26.53 -30.45
CA ASN A 108 5.95 -25.11 -30.18
C ASN A 108 6.31 -24.34 -31.46
N GLU A 109 7.11 -24.91 -32.37
CA GLU A 109 7.36 -24.32 -33.70
C GLU A 109 6.05 -24.13 -34.49
N VAL A 110 5.18 -25.13 -34.52
CA VAL A 110 3.85 -25.04 -35.17
C VAL A 110 2.98 -23.97 -34.52
N ILE A 111 2.93 -23.92 -33.19
CA ILE A 111 2.16 -22.89 -32.46
C ILE A 111 2.74 -21.49 -32.74
N GLU A 112 4.07 -21.33 -32.80
CA GLU A 112 4.72 -20.04 -33.02
C GLU A 112 4.50 -19.48 -34.44
N GLU A 113 4.60 -20.30 -35.49
CA GLU A 113 4.32 -19.84 -36.86
C GLU A 113 2.83 -19.56 -37.07
N LEU A 114 1.92 -20.40 -36.53
CA LEU A 114 0.48 -20.10 -36.56
C LEU A 114 0.11 -18.83 -35.76
N LEU A 115 0.80 -18.57 -34.65
CA LEU A 115 0.60 -17.36 -33.85
C LEU A 115 1.00 -16.08 -34.61
N LYS A 116 2.10 -16.12 -35.36
CA LYS A 116 2.52 -15.03 -36.25
C LYS A 116 1.47 -14.78 -37.34
N ALA A 117 1.04 -15.85 -38.02
CA ALA A 117 0.06 -15.79 -39.09
C ALA A 117 -1.27 -15.18 -38.61
N LEU A 118 -1.84 -15.70 -37.51
CA LEU A 118 -3.09 -15.16 -36.95
C LEU A 118 -2.94 -13.70 -36.52
N ASN A 119 -1.86 -13.33 -35.83
CA ASN A 119 -1.67 -11.95 -35.39
C ASN A 119 -1.58 -10.96 -36.57
N GLU A 120 -0.91 -11.33 -37.65
CA GLU A 120 -0.77 -10.46 -38.82
C GLU A 120 -2.06 -10.39 -39.66
N LEU A 121 -2.79 -11.51 -39.80
CA LEU A 121 -4.12 -11.54 -40.40
C LEU A 121 -5.10 -10.65 -39.61
N HIS A 122 -5.19 -10.83 -38.28
CA HIS A 122 -6.06 -10.04 -37.41
C HIS A 122 -5.69 -8.54 -37.45
N SER A 123 -4.40 -8.21 -37.52
CA SER A 123 -3.92 -6.82 -37.66
C SER A 123 -4.37 -6.16 -38.98
N ASN A 124 -4.65 -6.95 -40.01
CA ASN A 124 -5.21 -6.50 -41.29
C ASN A 124 -6.74 -6.67 -41.36
N GLY A 125 -7.41 -6.97 -40.24
CA GLY A 125 -8.86 -7.14 -40.16
C GLY A 125 -9.39 -8.46 -40.72
N ILE A 126 -8.51 -9.44 -40.93
CA ILE A 126 -8.83 -10.73 -41.56
C ILE A 126 -8.84 -11.83 -40.49
N GLY A 127 -9.94 -12.58 -40.39
CA GLY A 127 -10.01 -13.80 -39.57
C GLY A 127 -10.16 -15.03 -40.45
N ILE A 128 -9.91 -16.21 -39.89
CA ILE A 128 -10.08 -17.50 -40.55
C ILE A 128 -11.44 -18.12 -40.16
N LEU A 129 -12.02 -17.70 -39.03
CA LEU A 129 -13.21 -18.19 -38.35
C LEU A 129 -13.04 -19.62 -37.78
N PHE A 130 -12.61 -20.55 -38.61
CA PHE A 130 -12.40 -21.94 -38.23
C PHE A 130 -11.40 -22.63 -39.16
N PHE A 131 -10.53 -23.47 -38.59
CA PHE A 131 -9.58 -24.30 -39.34
C PHE A 131 -9.20 -25.60 -38.62
N ASN A 132 -8.73 -26.58 -39.38
CA ASN A 132 -8.04 -27.78 -38.88
C ASN A 132 -6.64 -27.96 -39.52
N SER A 133 -5.99 -29.09 -39.29
CA SER A 133 -4.66 -29.41 -39.85
C SER A 133 -4.62 -29.70 -41.36
N ASP A 134 -5.77 -29.78 -42.04
CA ASP A 134 -5.88 -29.89 -43.50
C ASP A 134 -6.15 -28.54 -44.18
N ASN A 135 -6.63 -27.51 -43.46
CA ASN A 135 -6.69 -26.13 -43.96
C ASN A 135 -5.29 -25.47 -44.04
N ILE A 136 -4.32 -25.96 -43.26
CA ILE A 136 -2.95 -25.45 -43.17
C ILE A 136 -2.02 -26.34 -43.99
N PHE A 137 -1.13 -25.73 -44.77
CA PHE A 137 -0.15 -26.41 -45.62
C PHE A 137 1.29 -25.97 -45.29
N VAL A 138 2.24 -26.86 -45.54
CA VAL A 138 3.67 -26.65 -45.26
C VAL A 138 4.40 -26.27 -46.56
N ARG A 139 4.96 -25.06 -46.61
CA ARG A 139 5.70 -24.55 -47.77
C ARG A 139 7.20 -24.85 -47.67
N SER A 140 7.77 -24.84 -46.46
CA SER A 140 9.18 -25.15 -46.22
C SER A 140 9.41 -25.96 -44.93
N LEU A 141 10.52 -26.70 -44.91
CA LEU A 141 11.03 -27.48 -43.78
C LEU A 141 12.43 -27.03 -43.31
N SER A 142 13.08 -26.07 -43.99
CA SER A 142 14.41 -25.57 -43.61
C SER A 142 14.34 -24.52 -42.50
N LYS A 143 13.34 -23.66 -42.60
CA LYS A 143 12.59 -23.04 -41.49
C LYS A 143 11.15 -23.53 -41.70
N LEU A 144 10.42 -23.82 -40.62
CA LEU A 144 8.99 -24.11 -40.73
C LEU A 144 8.26 -22.87 -41.31
N ASP A 145 7.47 -23.11 -42.34
CA ASP A 145 6.71 -22.10 -43.11
C ASP A 145 5.32 -22.71 -43.35
N LEU A 146 4.33 -22.16 -42.64
CA LEU A 146 2.95 -22.64 -42.59
C LEU A 146 2.03 -21.59 -43.21
N VAL A 147 1.23 -22.01 -44.19
CA VAL A 147 0.25 -21.13 -44.83
C VAL A 147 -1.14 -21.73 -44.85
N PHE A 148 -2.14 -20.86 -44.72
CA PHE A 148 -3.53 -21.23 -44.87
C PHE A 148 -3.91 -21.22 -46.35
N VAL A 149 -4.56 -22.31 -46.81
CA VAL A 149 -5.05 -22.42 -48.20
C VAL A 149 -6.24 -21.50 -48.45
N SER A 150 -6.95 -21.13 -47.39
CA SER A 150 -8.16 -20.32 -47.45
C SER A 150 -8.41 -19.61 -46.14
N PHE A 151 -9.10 -18.47 -46.22
CA PHE A 151 -9.63 -17.72 -45.10
C PHE A 151 -11.04 -17.26 -45.44
N ASN A 152 -11.81 -16.87 -44.41
CA ASN A 152 -13.17 -16.40 -44.56
C ASN A 152 -13.22 -14.88 -44.42
N ILE A 153 -14.02 -14.20 -45.22
CA ILE A 153 -14.27 -12.77 -45.07
C ILE A 153 -15.78 -12.57 -44.99
N PRO A 154 -16.38 -12.52 -43.78
CA PRO A 154 -17.82 -12.35 -43.62
C PRO A 154 -18.41 -11.16 -44.41
N PRO A 155 -17.82 -9.94 -44.39
CA PRO A 155 -18.38 -8.78 -45.10
C PRO A 155 -18.14 -8.78 -46.64
N LEU A 156 -17.99 -9.96 -47.26
CA LEU A 156 -18.01 -10.14 -48.72
C LEU A 156 -19.20 -10.95 -49.22
N ILE A 157 -20.04 -11.45 -48.30
CA ILE A 157 -21.28 -12.15 -48.62
C ILE A 157 -22.39 -11.25 -48.08
N ASP A 158 -23.22 -10.68 -48.97
CA ASP A 158 -24.31 -9.74 -48.65
C ASP A 158 -25.44 -10.36 -47.79
N ASN A 159 -25.21 -11.52 -47.18
CA ASN A 159 -26.17 -12.32 -46.46
C ASN A 159 -25.46 -13.14 -45.36
N GLU A 160 -25.04 -12.46 -44.29
CA GLU A 160 -24.34 -13.08 -43.14
C GLU A 160 -25.17 -14.19 -42.47
N GLU A 161 -26.50 -14.13 -42.53
CA GLU A 161 -27.38 -15.20 -42.04
C GLU A 161 -27.12 -16.51 -42.79
N LEU A 162 -27.10 -16.47 -44.13
CA LEU A 162 -26.77 -17.63 -44.97
C LEU A 162 -25.32 -18.12 -44.76
N PHE A 163 -24.39 -17.21 -44.45
CA PHE A 163 -23.02 -17.58 -44.08
C PHE A 163 -23.01 -18.47 -42.84
N PHE A 164 -23.64 -18.02 -41.74
CA PHE A 164 -23.69 -18.78 -40.50
C PHE A 164 -24.61 -20.01 -40.55
N GLU A 165 -25.70 -20.01 -41.32
CA GLU A 165 -26.55 -21.20 -41.49
C GLU A 165 -25.79 -22.39 -42.08
N ASN A 166 -25.02 -22.20 -43.16
CA ASN A 166 -24.24 -23.29 -43.75
C ASN A 166 -23.11 -23.79 -42.83
N LEU A 167 -22.55 -22.90 -41.99
CA LEU A 167 -21.60 -23.25 -40.94
C LEU A 167 -22.24 -24.06 -39.82
N LEU A 168 -23.40 -23.64 -39.31
CA LEU A 168 -24.17 -24.33 -38.28
C LEU A 168 -24.67 -25.71 -38.75
N ASN A 169 -25.11 -25.83 -40.00
CA ASN A 169 -25.64 -27.07 -40.54
C ASN A 169 -24.59 -28.19 -40.69
N ASN A 170 -23.32 -27.83 -40.94
CA ASN A 170 -22.27 -28.80 -41.27
C ASN A 170 -21.15 -28.91 -40.21
N TYR A 171 -20.87 -27.85 -39.45
CA TYR A 171 -19.65 -27.73 -38.63
C TYR A 171 -19.91 -27.30 -37.18
N LYS A 172 -21.14 -27.40 -36.69
CA LYS A 172 -21.56 -26.96 -35.34
C LYS A 172 -20.59 -27.33 -34.21
N ASP A 173 -20.22 -28.61 -34.10
CA ASP A 173 -19.36 -29.10 -33.01
C ASP A 173 -17.88 -28.70 -33.16
N SER A 174 -17.52 -28.09 -34.31
CA SER A 174 -16.17 -27.58 -34.58
C SER A 174 -15.96 -26.10 -34.28
N LEU A 175 -17.04 -25.33 -34.11
CA LEU A 175 -17.03 -23.87 -33.99
C LEU A 175 -16.78 -23.36 -32.56
N ALA A 176 -16.34 -22.10 -32.43
CA ALA A 176 -16.26 -21.44 -31.13
C ALA A 176 -17.67 -21.09 -30.62
N PRO A 177 -17.93 -21.12 -29.29
CA PRO A 177 -19.29 -20.97 -28.75
C PRO A 177 -19.99 -19.66 -29.11
N GLU A 178 -19.26 -18.59 -29.43
CA GLU A 178 -19.85 -17.34 -29.92
C GLU A 178 -20.33 -17.43 -31.37
N ASN A 179 -19.65 -18.19 -32.25
CA ASN A 179 -20.05 -18.34 -33.65
C ASN A 179 -21.37 -19.11 -33.77
N LEU A 180 -21.72 -19.92 -32.76
CA LEU A 180 -23.01 -20.60 -32.65
C LEU A 180 -24.21 -19.64 -32.50
N ASN A 181 -23.93 -18.36 -32.18
CA ASN A 181 -24.91 -17.28 -32.06
C ASN A 181 -24.70 -16.22 -33.17
N ASN A 182 -24.09 -16.61 -34.29
CA ASN A 182 -23.76 -15.76 -35.44
C ASN A 182 -22.81 -14.57 -35.11
N ILE A 183 -21.99 -14.70 -34.04
CA ILE A 183 -21.01 -13.68 -33.67
C ILE A 183 -19.67 -13.99 -34.35
N PHE A 184 -19.14 -13.02 -35.09
CA PHE A 184 -17.76 -13.03 -35.56
C PHE A 184 -16.80 -12.54 -34.47
N SER A 185 -15.62 -13.17 -34.38
CA SER A 185 -14.58 -12.87 -33.40
C SER A 185 -13.22 -13.32 -33.91
N PHE A 186 -12.16 -12.52 -33.73
CA PHE A 186 -10.78 -12.99 -33.98
C PHE A 186 -10.36 -14.02 -32.92
N GLU A 187 -11.02 -14.01 -31.77
CA GLU A 187 -10.92 -14.99 -30.71
C GLU A 187 -11.34 -16.42 -31.15
N SER A 188 -12.16 -16.58 -32.20
CA SER A 188 -12.56 -17.90 -32.71
C SER A 188 -11.40 -18.66 -33.39
N ASP A 189 -10.43 -17.95 -33.97
CA ASP A 189 -9.22 -18.55 -34.54
C ASP A 189 -8.30 -19.12 -33.47
N TYR A 190 -8.21 -18.45 -32.31
CA TYR A 190 -7.50 -18.98 -31.14
C TYR A 190 -8.20 -20.20 -30.53
N TYR A 191 -9.52 -20.27 -30.58
CA TYR A 191 -10.26 -21.49 -30.21
C TYR A 191 -9.94 -22.65 -31.16
N SER A 192 -9.86 -22.38 -32.47
CA SER A 192 -9.45 -23.35 -33.49
C SER A 192 -8.02 -23.85 -33.30
N LEU A 193 -7.08 -22.96 -32.95
CA LEU A 193 -5.72 -23.32 -32.50
C LEU A 193 -5.77 -24.25 -31.27
N GLY A 194 -6.66 -23.97 -30.31
CA GLY A 194 -6.89 -24.84 -29.15
C GLY A 194 -7.38 -26.24 -29.55
N ARG A 195 -8.33 -26.34 -30.49
CA ARG A 195 -8.84 -27.63 -31.00
C ARG A 195 -7.75 -28.41 -31.73
N LEU A 196 -6.90 -27.74 -32.51
CA LEU A 196 -5.75 -28.33 -33.19
C LEU A 196 -4.75 -28.92 -32.19
N VAL A 197 -4.33 -28.14 -31.18
CA VAL A 197 -3.39 -28.59 -30.14
C VAL A 197 -3.97 -29.75 -29.33
N TYR A 198 -5.26 -29.71 -28.96
CA TYR A 198 -5.92 -30.84 -28.28
C TYR A 198 -5.90 -32.11 -29.14
N THR A 199 -6.21 -31.97 -30.43
CA THR A 199 -6.27 -33.10 -31.37
C THR A 199 -4.90 -33.74 -31.56
N ILE A 200 -3.81 -32.96 -31.52
CA ILE A 200 -2.44 -33.48 -31.53
C ILE A 200 -2.11 -34.31 -30.28
N PHE A 201 -2.58 -33.91 -29.09
CA PHE A 201 -2.38 -34.69 -27.85
C PHE A 201 -3.29 -35.93 -27.72
N LYS A 202 -4.50 -35.89 -28.29
CA LYS A 202 -5.52 -36.93 -28.06
C LYS A 202 -5.85 -37.80 -29.27
N ASN A 203 -5.33 -37.47 -30.46
CA ASN A 203 -5.63 -38.14 -31.73
C ASN A 203 -7.16 -38.30 -31.97
N LYS A 204 -7.92 -37.30 -31.53
CA LYS A 204 -9.38 -37.23 -31.46
C LYS A 204 -9.78 -35.76 -31.50
N GLU A 205 -10.82 -35.40 -32.24
CA GLU A 205 -11.33 -34.03 -32.23
C GLU A 205 -11.83 -33.61 -30.84
N PHE A 206 -11.63 -32.33 -30.53
CA PHE A 206 -12.17 -31.70 -29.33
C PHE A 206 -13.68 -31.48 -29.45
N SER A 207 -14.42 -31.91 -28.42
CA SER A 207 -15.81 -31.54 -28.16
C SER A 207 -15.91 -30.74 -26.84
N SER A 208 -16.96 -29.95 -26.67
CA SER A 208 -17.16 -29.13 -25.46
C SER A 208 -17.16 -29.94 -24.14
N TYR A 209 -17.58 -31.20 -24.18
CA TYR A 209 -17.54 -32.12 -23.04
C TYR A 209 -16.11 -32.50 -22.60
N ASP A 210 -15.12 -32.41 -23.49
CA ASP A 210 -13.72 -32.71 -23.17
C ASP A 210 -13.04 -31.59 -22.35
N TYR A 211 -13.62 -30.39 -22.27
CA TYR A 211 -13.03 -29.22 -21.59
C TYR A 211 -12.73 -29.50 -20.11
N GLU A 212 -13.65 -30.17 -19.42
CA GLU A 212 -13.43 -30.60 -18.03
C GLU A 212 -12.39 -31.73 -17.94
N ALA A 213 -12.38 -32.65 -18.91
CA ALA A 213 -11.49 -33.80 -18.93
C ALA A 213 -10.00 -33.39 -19.07
N ILE A 214 -9.67 -32.38 -19.89
CA ILE A 214 -8.32 -31.82 -20.06
C ILE A 214 -7.63 -31.57 -18.72
N LYS A 215 -8.39 -31.08 -17.73
CA LYS A 215 -7.89 -30.70 -16.42
C LYS A 215 -7.37 -31.91 -15.63
N TYR A 216 -8.05 -33.05 -15.71
CA TYR A 216 -7.68 -34.32 -15.05
C TYR A 216 -6.73 -35.19 -15.87
N ASP A 217 -6.53 -34.87 -17.16
CA ASP A 217 -5.80 -35.70 -18.11
C ASP A 217 -4.33 -35.94 -17.69
N VAL A 218 -3.80 -37.15 -17.88
CA VAL A 218 -2.43 -37.50 -17.46
C VAL A 218 -1.41 -37.56 -18.60
N ASP A 219 -1.88 -37.42 -19.84
CA ASP A 219 -1.05 -37.43 -21.06
C ASP A 219 -0.78 -35.99 -21.54
N ILE A 220 -1.69 -35.05 -21.25
CA ILE A 220 -1.51 -33.61 -21.50
C ILE A 220 -0.64 -33.00 -20.39
N PRO A 221 0.58 -32.49 -20.69
CA PRO A 221 1.44 -31.88 -19.69
C PRO A 221 0.88 -30.55 -19.15
N ILE A 222 1.20 -30.20 -17.89
CA ILE A 222 0.59 -29.06 -17.16
C ILE A 222 0.68 -27.71 -17.90
N ASP A 223 1.78 -27.48 -18.62
CA ASP A 223 1.99 -26.31 -19.47
C ASP A 223 1.01 -26.24 -20.65
N TYR A 224 0.73 -27.38 -21.29
CA TYR A 224 -0.28 -27.47 -22.36
C TYR A 224 -1.71 -27.53 -21.82
N LYS A 225 -1.95 -28.00 -20.59
CA LYS A 225 -3.26 -27.85 -19.94
C LYS A 225 -3.61 -26.37 -19.75
N VAL A 226 -2.66 -25.56 -19.28
CA VAL A 226 -2.81 -24.11 -19.15
C VAL A 226 -3.14 -23.48 -20.50
N LEU A 227 -2.36 -23.78 -21.54
CA LEU A 227 -2.63 -23.28 -22.89
C LEU A 227 -4.03 -23.69 -23.39
N LEU A 228 -4.38 -24.97 -23.29
CA LEU A 228 -5.63 -25.52 -23.81
C LEU A 228 -6.87 -24.98 -23.08
N LEU A 229 -6.84 -24.84 -21.75
CA LEU A 229 -7.95 -24.27 -20.99
C LEU A 229 -8.14 -22.78 -21.32
N GLY A 230 -7.05 -22.07 -21.59
CA GLY A 230 -7.10 -20.69 -22.06
C GLY A 230 -7.67 -20.56 -23.48
N LEU A 231 -7.18 -21.35 -24.44
CA LEU A 231 -7.64 -21.31 -25.84
C LEU A 231 -9.07 -21.84 -26.03
N LEU A 232 -9.45 -22.89 -25.30
CA LEU A 232 -10.76 -23.53 -25.43
C LEU A 232 -11.83 -22.91 -24.50
N SER A 233 -11.54 -21.74 -23.92
CA SER A 233 -12.48 -21.02 -23.06
C SER A 233 -13.74 -20.61 -23.83
N SER A 234 -14.91 -20.87 -23.24
CA SER A 234 -16.22 -20.59 -23.85
C SER A 234 -16.59 -19.11 -23.88
N ASN A 235 -16.01 -18.29 -22.99
CA ASN A 235 -16.13 -16.84 -23.02
C ASN A 235 -14.95 -16.25 -23.82
N ASN A 236 -15.23 -15.71 -25.01
CA ASN A 236 -14.20 -15.17 -25.90
C ASN A 236 -13.36 -14.07 -25.26
N LYS A 237 -13.94 -13.16 -24.46
CA LYS A 237 -13.22 -12.10 -23.73
C LYS A 237 -12.19 -12.64 -22.72
N ASN A 238 -12.36 -13.87 -22.25
CA ASN A 238 -11.47 -14.53 -21.29
C ASN A 238 -10.50 -15.52 -21.97
N ARG A 239 -10.64 -15.73 -23.28
CA ARG A 239 -9.82 -16.66 -24.06
C ARG A 239 -8.37 -16.20 -24.12
N PHE A 240 -7.46 -17.14 -24.38
CA PHE A 240 -6.06 -16.82 -24.66
C PHE A 240 -5.92 -16.32 -26.10
N SER A 241 -5.19 -15.23 -26.26
CA SER A 241 -4.98 -14.50 -27.52
C SER A 241 -3.48 -14.41 -27.83
N PHE A 242 -3.09 -13.51 -28.74
CA PHE A 242 -1.68 -13.27 -29.09
C PHE A 242 -0.76 -13.15 -27.87
N ASN A 243 -1.17 -12.37 -26.88
CA ASN A 243 -0.38 -12.08 -25.68
C ASN A 243 -0.18 -13.34 -24.82
N GLU A 244 -1.24 -14.11 -24.58
CA GLU A 244 -1.17 -15.28 -23.71
C GLU A 244 -0.42 -16.45 -24.36
N VAL A 245 -0.62 -16.70 -25.65
CA VAL A 245 0.16 -17.73 -26.36
C VAL A 245 1.64 -17.32 -26.46
N SER A 246 1.92 -16.01 -26.62
CA SER A 246 3.30 -15.50 -26.53
C SER A 246 3.92 -15.73 -25.15
N LEU A 247 3.17 -15.56 -24.05
CA LEU A 247 3.65 -15.89 -22.69
C LEU A 247 3.92 -17.40 -22.53
N PHE A 248 3.07 -18.26 -23.11
CA PHE A 248 3.26 -19.72 -23.11
C PHE A 248 4.57 -20.11 -23.82
N LEU A 249 4.78 -19.63 -25.05
CA LEU A 249 5.99 -19.92 -25.84
C LEU A 249 7.27 -19.39 -25.15
N ASN A 250 7.16 -18.26 -24.43
CA ASN A 250 8.24 -17.72 -23.59
C ASN A 250 8.39 -18.44 -22.23
N ASN A 251 7.74 -19.59 -22.02
CA ASN A 251 7.76 -20.38 -20.78
C ASN A 251 7.27 -19.64 -19.51
N LYS A 252 6.49 -18.55 -19.66
CA LYS A 252 5.96 -17.73 -18.54
C LYS A 252 4.63 -18.27 -18.00
N ILE A 253 4.56 -19.59 -17.80
CA ILE A 253 3.34 -20.34 -17.46
C ILE A 253 2.65 -19.81 -16.20
N ASP A 254 3.40 -19.40 -15.18
CA ASP A 254 2.82 -18.89 -13.92
C ASP A 254 1.83 -17.74 -14.14
N LEU A 255 2.15 -16.78 -15.02
CA LEU A 255 1.30 -15.62 -15.32
C LEU A 255 -0.02 -16.04 -16.00
N LEU A 256 -0.02 -17.17 -16.69
CA LEU A 256 -1.20 -17.75 -17.32
C LEU A 256 -2.05 -18.54 -16.32
N ILE A 257 -1.42 -19.18 -15.33
CA ILE A 257 -2.13 -19.81 -14.21
C ILE A 257 -2.91 -18.75 -13.42
N ASP A 258 -2.30 -17.61 -13.12
CA ASP A 258 -2.96 -16.51 -12.40
C ASP A 258 -4.17 -15.96 -13.19
N LYS A 259 -4.10 -15.89 -14.54
CA LYS A 259 -5.25 -15.55 -15.40
C LYS A 259 -6.35 -16.64 -15.38
N LEU A 260 -5.99 -17.93 -15.30
CA LEU A 260 -6.93 -19.05 -15.31
C LEU A 260 -7.62 -19.33 -13.96
N VAL A 261 -7.00 -19.02 -12.82
CA VAL A 261 -7.61 -19.27 -11.49
C VAL A 261 -8.98 -18.61 -11.38
N ASN A 262 -9.13 -17.39 -11.91
CA ASN A 262 -10.38 -16.64 -11.99
C ASN A 262 -11.45 -17.25 -12.91
N ILE A 263 -11.07 -18.20 -13.77
CA ILE A 263 -11.93 -18.81 -14.81
C ILE A 263 -12.31 -20.24 -14.45
N THR A 264 -11.36 -21.05 -13.96
CA THR A 264 -11.55 -22.51 -13.84
C THR A 264 -11.96 -23.01 -12.46
N ASN A 265 -11.76 -22.23 -11.38
CA ASN A 265 -12.40 -22.38 -10.06
C ASN A 265 -12.51 -23.81 -9.45
N ILE A 266 -11.51 -24.69 -9.65
CA ILE A 266 -11.54 -26.10 -9.18
C ILE A 266 -10.29 -26.44 -8.35
N ASN A 267 -10.50 -27.21 -7.29
CA ASN A 267 -9.47 -27.80 -6.44
C ASN A 267 -9.30 -29.30 -6.78
N TYR A 268 -8.06 -29.81 -6.84
CA TYR A 268 -7.74 -31.10 -7.48
C TYR A 268 -6.95 -32.08 -6.58
N ASP A 269 -7.64 -33.10 -6.05
CA ASP A 269 -6.98 -34.30 -5.52
C ASP A 269 -7.06 -35.44 -6.54
N TYR A 270 -6.02 -35.60 -7.39
CA TYR A 270 -5.91 -36.80 -8.22
C TYR A 270 -4.47 -37.23 -8.54
N ILE A 271 -3.91 -38.08 -7.68
CA ILE A 271 -2.86 -39.03 -8.06
C ILE A 271 -3.35 -40.43 -7.69
N LYS A 272 -3.50 -41.29 -8.70
CA LYS A 272 -3.94 -42.68 -8.56
C LYS A 272 -2.88 -43.64 -9.07
N ASN A 273 -2.60 -44.68 -8.29
CA ASN A 273 -1.69 -45.79 -8.58
C ASN A 273 -0.22 -45.38 -8.84
N VAL A 274 0.36 -44.47 -8.05
CA VAL A 274 1.81 -44.21 -8.11
C VAL A 274 2.59 -45.32 -7.38
N PRO A 275 3.51 -46.03 -8.05
CA PRO A 275 4.39 -46.97 -7.38
C PRO A 275 5.52 -46.24 -6.64
N PHE A 276 5.70 -46.53 -5.36
CA PHE A 276 6.77 -45.97 -4.53
C PHE A 276 7.13 -46.94 -3.40
N ALA A 277 8.42 -47.11 -3.10
CA ALA A 277 8.94 -47.97 -2.02
C ALA A 277 8.27 -49.37 -1.95
N ASN A 278 8.16 -50.05 -3.11
CA ASN A 278 7.52 -51.37 -3.29
C ASN A 278 6.02 -51.42 -2.92
N LYS A 279 5.35 -50.28 -2.84
CA LYS A 279 3.90 -50.13 -2.67
C LYS A 279 3.29 -49.35 -3.84
N VAL A 280 1.96 -49.33 -3.92
CA VAL A 280 1.20 -48.51 -4.87
C VAL A 280 0.26 -47.60 -4.07
N PHE A 281 0.33 -46.30 -4.31
CA PHE A 281 -0.44 -45.28 -3.59
C PHE A 281 -1.56 -44.71 -4.47
N SER A 282 -2.74 -44.56 -3.88
CA SER A 282 -3.96 -43.99 -4.49
C SER A 282 -4.41 -42.67 -3.86
N ASN A 283 -3.57 -42.09 -2.99
CA ASN A 283 -3.83 -40.86 -2.24
C ASN A 283 -2.52 -40.07 -2.11
N LEU A 284 -2.56 -38.77 -2.38
CA LEU A 284 -1.43 -37.85 -2.22
C LEU A 284 -0.89 -37.82 -0.79
N LYS A 285 -1.78 -37.80 0.22
CA LYS A 285 -1.37 -37.68 1.63
C LYS A 285 -0.56 -38.88 2.10
N ASP A 286 -0.98 -40.09 1.75
CA ASP A 286 -0.29 -41.32 2.12
C ASP A 286 1.05 -41.47 1.38
N LEU A 287 1.10 -41.03 0.11
CA LEU A 287 2.33 -40.98 -0.69
C LEU A 287 3.35 -40.00 -0.09
N PHE A 288 2.93 -38.78 0.23
CA PHE A 288 3.77 -37.77 0.87
C PHE A 288 4.23 -38.18 2.28
N LEU A 289 3.39 -38.87 3.06
CA LEU A 289 3.80 -39.46 4.34
C LEU A 289 4.87 -40.53 4.18
N GLU A 290 4.78 -41.41 3.16
CA GLU A 290 5.84 -42.39 2.89
C GLU A 290 7.11 -41.72 2.34
N PHE A 291 7.04 -40.57 1.64
CA PHE A 291 8.21 -39.80 1.20
C PHE A 291 9.08 -39.31 2.38
N VAL A 292 8.49 -38.69 3.40
CA VAL A 292 9.24 -38.13 4.56
C VAL A 292 9.60 -39.15 5.63
N LYS A 293 9.23 -40.41 5.45
CA LYS A 293 9.33 -41.48 6.45
C LYS A 293 10.75 -41.92 6.78
N THR A 294 11.66 -41.88 5.80
CA THR A 294 13.08 -42.21 5.93
C THR A 294 13.90 -41.28 5.05
N ARG A 295 15.20 -41.15 5.31
CA ARG A 295 16.09 -40.34 4.45
C ARG A 295 16.17 -40.91 3.03
N GLU A 296 16.25 -42.24 2.90
CA GLU A 296 16.28 -42.95 1.61
C GLU A 296 15.00 -42.73 0.80
N ASN A 297 13.82 -42.79 1.46
CA ASN A 297 12.55 -42.47 0.82
C ASN A 297 12.53 -41.01 0.36
N PHE A 298 13.02 -40.06 1.17
CA PHE A 298 13.04 -38.65 0.80
C PHE A 298 13.94 -38.39 -0.41
N ASP A 299 15.16 -38.94 -0.43
CA ASP A 299 16.11 -38.77 -1.53
C ASP A 299 15.69 -39.50 -2.83
N LEU A 300 14.89 -40.58 -2.72
CA LEU A 300 14.23 -41.23 -3.85
C LEU A 300 13.04 -40.41 -4.36
N ALA A 301 12.19 -39.94 -3.45
CA ALA A 301 11.01 -39.14 -3.76
C ALA A 301 11.38 -37.81 -4.43
N LEU A 302 12.44 -37.15 -3.96
CA LEU A 302 12.98 -35.92 -4.56
C LEU A 302 13.33 -36.12 -6.05
N LYS A 303 13.97 -37.25 -6.39
CA LYS A 303 14.32 -37.60 -7.79
C LYS A 303 13.08 -37.90 -8.63
N LEU A 304 12.15 -38.68 -8.10
CA LEU A 304 10.89 -39.00 -8.78
C LEU A 304 10.00 -37.77 -8.96
N PHE A 305 10.05 -36.83 -8.02
CA PHE A 305 9.24 -35.62 -8.07
C PHE A 305 9.64 -34.71 -9.23
N PHE A 306 10.92 -34.30 -9.27
CA PHE A 306 11.42 -33.42 -10.33
C PHE A 306 11.42 -34.06 -11.73
N ASN A 307 11.53 -35.39 -11.82
CA ASN A 307 11.59 -36.09 -13.12
C ASN A 307 10.20 -36.52 -13.66
N TYR A 308 9.18 -36.64 -12.81
CA TYR A 308 7.90 -37.26 -13.19
C TYR A 308 6.66 -36.62 -12.54
N LEU A 309 6.64 -36.45 -11.21
CA LEU A 309 5.44 -35.97 -10.52
C LEU A 309 5.16 -34.47 -10.73
N LEU A 310 6.19 -33.65 -10.96
CA LEU A 310 6.06 -32.20 -11.20
C LEU A 310 5.12 -31.89 -12.38
N ASN A 311 5.22 -32.67 -13.46
CA ASN A 311 4.37 -32.52 -14.65
C ASN A 311 2.94 -33.05 -14.45
N LYS A 312 2.66 -33.68 -13.30
CA LYS A 312 1.38 -34.26 -12.90
C LYS A 312 0.74 -33.56 -11.69
N LEU A 313 1.31 -32.43 -11.26
CA LEU A 313 0.65 -31.52 -10.32
C LEU A 313 -0.59 -30.90 -10.97
N ASN A 314 -1.56 -30.51 -10.13
CA ASN A 314 -2.64 -29.62 -10.54
C ASN A 314 -2.16 -28.15 -10.56
N LEU A 315 -3.01 -27.23 -11.01
CA LEU A 315 -2.69 -25.80 -11.13
C LEU A 315 -2.32 -25.14 -9.79
N ASN A 316 -3.08 -25.41 -8.71
CA ASN A 316 -2.83 -24.86 -7.37
C ASN A 316 -1.51 -25.41 -6.79
N ASP A 317 -1.28 -26.71 -6.92
CA ASP A 317 -0.06 -27.39 -6.46
C ASP A 317 1.17 -26.90 -7.22
N TYR A 318 1.07 -26.74 -8.53
CA TYR A 318 2.13 -26.19 -9.36
C TYR A 318 2.43 -24.73 -9.00
N ARG A 319 1.41 -23.91 -8.72
CA ARG A 319 1.59 -22.53 -8.25
C ARG A 319 2.30 -22.49 -6.89
N ILE A 320 1.80 -23.23 -5.89
CA ILE A 320 2.44 -23.34 -4.56
C ILE A 320 3.90 -23.80 -4.69
N PHE A 321 4.17 -24.79 -5.53
CA PHE A 321 5.53 -25.26 -5.77
C PHE A 321 6.43 -24.18 -6.39
N ASN A 322 5.95 -23.45 -7.40
CA ASN A 322 6.72 -22.37 -8.03
C ASN A 322 6.84 -21.13 -7.13
N GLU A 323 5.87 -20.82 -6.26
CA GLU A 323 5.97 -19.79 -5.21
C GLU A 323 7.13 -20.12 -4.25
N ILE A 324 7.20 -21.35 -3.72
CA ILE A 324 8.32 -21.80 -2.87
C ILE A 324 9.66 -21.71 -3.63
N LYS A 325 9.70 -22.15 -4.88
CA LYS A 325 10.89 -22.16 -5.75
C LYS A 325 11.35 -20.76 -6.19
N ARG A 326 10.47 -19.75 -6.17
CA ARG A 326 10.85 -18.33 -6.38
C ARG A 326 11.58 -17.76 -5.16
N GLU A 327 11.24 -18.22 -3.95
CA GLU A 327 11.87 -17.76 -2.71
C GLU A 327 13.14 -18.57 -2.34
N LEU A 328 13.29 -19.81 -2.84
CA LEU A 328 14.34 -20.77 -2.42
C LEU A 328 15.06 -21.48 -3.58
N GLU A 329 16.38 -21.57 -3.48
CA GLU A 329 17.26 -22.18 -4.50
C GLU A 329 17.46 -23.70 -4.34
N ASP A 330 17.52 -24.22 -3.11
CA ASP A 330 17.76 -25.65 -2.85
C ASP A 330 16.50 -26.48 -3.12
N LYS A 331 16.55 -27.27 -4.20
CA LYS A 331 15.50 -28.22 -4.62
C LYS A 331 14.99 -29.14 -3.51
N SER A 332 15.85 -29.54 -2.57
CA SER A 332 15.49 -30.41 -1.46
C SER A 332 14.71 -29.65 -0.37
N ILE A 333 15.03 -28.38 -0.14
CA ILE A 333 14.28 -27.51 0.77
C ILE A 333 12.94 -27.12 0.14
N VAL A 334 12.93 -26.75 -1.15
CA VAL A 334 11.70 -26.50 -1.92
C VAL A 334 10.74 -27.68 -1.84
N PHE A 335 11.24 -28.90 -2.06
CA PHE A 335 10.44 -30.14 -1.94
C PHE A 335 9.98 -30.41 -0.50
N SER A 336 10.82 -30.10 0.51
CA SER A 336 10.44 -30.24 1.93
C SER A 336 9.29 -29.31 2.31
N ILE A 337 9.31 -28.04 1.89
CA ILE A 337 8.22 -27.10 2.18
C ILE A 337 6.98 -27.45 1.36
N PHE A 338 7.12 -27.89 0.11
CA PHE A 338 5.96 -28.35 -0.68
C PHE A 338 5.25 -29.53 -0.02
N ILE A 339 6.00 -30.56 0.41
CA ILE A 339 5.44 -31.66 1.22
C ILE A 339 4.85 -31.13 2.53
N SER A 340 5.49 -30.17 3.19
CA SER A 340 4.99 -29.60 4.44
C SER A 340 3.62 -28.96 4.30
N VAL A 341 3.44 -28.13 3.26
CA VAL A 341 2.14 -27.50 2.94
C VAL A 341 1.09 -28.58 2.63
N LYS A 342 1.45 -29.64 1.91
CA LYS A 342 0.56 -30.75 1.54
C LYS A 342 0.19 -31.69 2.70
N LEU A 343 1.09 -31.86 3.68
CA LEU A 343 0.84 -32.63 4.90
C LEU A 343 0.25 -31.79 6.04
N GLU A 344 0.22 -30.46 5.86
CA GLU A 344 -0.17 -29.47 6.87
C GLU A 344 0.70 -29.52 8.14
N GLN A 345 1.96 -29.93 7.99
CA GLN A 345 2.92 -30.20 9.07
C GLN A 345 4.32 -29.78 8.61
N PHE A 346 5.08 -29.08 9.45
CA PHE A 346 6.38 -28.56 9.04
C PHE A 346 7.49 -29.63 9.10
N TYR A 347 7.93 -30.07 7.93
CA TYR A 347 9.04 -31.00 7.69
C TYR A 347 10.24 -30.29 7.05
N LEU A 348 11.46 -30.63 7.49
CA LEU A 348 12.68 -30.30 6.75
C LEU A 348 13.43 -31.61 6.43
N PHE A 349 13.61 -31.90 5.14
CA PHE A 349 13.92 -33.24 4.65
C PHE A 349 12.92 -34.29 5.18
N ASN A 350 13.40 -35.40 5.73
CA ASN A 350 12.60 -36.44 6.38
C ASN A 350 12.28 -36.16 7.88
N PHE A 351 12.48 -34.93 8.38
CA PHE A 351 12.34 -34.63 9.81
C PHE A 351 11.15 -33.71 10.10
N LEU A 352 10.18 -34.18 10.88
CA LEU A 352 9.10 -33.36 11.44
C LEU A 352 9.68 -32.45 12.53
N ILE A 353 9.50 -31.13 12.40
CA ILE A 353 10.16 -30.14 13.27
C ILE A 353 9.39 -29.95 14.58
N THR A 354 9.62 -30.83 15.55
CA THR A 354 9.01 -30.79 16.89
C THR A 354 9.92 -30.15 17.94
N LEU A 355 9.35 -29.76 19.09
CA LEU A 355 10.12 -29.28 20.25
C LEU A 355 11.20 -30.27 20.74
N ASP A 356 10.97 -31.58 20.62
CA ASP A 356 11.94 -32.58 21.05
C ASP A 356 13.05 -32.79 20.01
N LEU A 357 12.76 -32.64 18.72
CA LEU A 357 13.79 -32.55 17.70
C LEU A 357 14.66 -31.30 17.90
N ILE A 358 14.05 -30.14 18.18
CA ILE A 358 14.78 -28.89 18.49
C ILE A 358 15.75 -29.09 19.66
N LYS A 359 15.29 -29.70 20.76
CA LYS A 359 16.16 -30.07 21.91
C LYS A 359 17.28 -31.04 21.50
N MET A 360 17.05 -31.95 20.56
CA MET A 360 18.07 -32.88 20.06
C MET A 360 19.12 -32.17 19.20
N VAL A 361 18.70 -31.24 18.33
CA VAL A 361 19.60 -30.42 17.50
C VAL A 361 20.51 -29.54 18.36
N PHE A 362 20.02 -28.96 19.45
CA PHE A 362 20.86 -28.21 20.37
C PHE A 362 21.78 -29.09 21.25
N LYS A 363 21.55 -30.41 21.31
CA LYS A 363 22.43 -31.38 21.99
C LYS A 363 23.55 -31.91 21.10
N ASP A 364 23.28 -32.10 19.81
CA ASP A 364 24.26 -32.55 18.83
C ASP A 364 24.48 -31.52 17.72
N SER A 365 25.59 -30.79 17.81
CA SER A 365 26.03 -29.83 16.80
C SER A 365 26.41 -30.47 15.45
N LYS A 366 26.45 -31.80 15.34
CA LYS A 366 26.61 -32.53 14.08
C LYS A 366 25.28 -32.90 13.42
N HIS A 367 24.14 -32.66 14.06
CA HIS A 367 22.85 -32.94 13.45
C HIS A 367 22.67 -32.14 12.16
N ILE A 368 22.11 -32.74 11.11
CA ILE A 368 21.95 -32.11 9.77
C ILE A 368 21.16 -30.78 9.80
N LEU A 369 20.35 -30.58 10.84
CA LEU A 369 19.57 -29.36 11.04
C LEU A 369 20.30 -28.26 11.83
N ALA A 370 21.41 -28.57 12.52
CA ALA A 370 22.13 -27.61 13.37
C ALA A 370 22.53 -26.30 12.64
N PRO A 371 22.99 -26.31 11.37
CA PRO A 371 23.29 -25.09 10.62
C PRO A 371 22.10 -24.12 10.55
N PHE A 372 20.87 -24.60 10.36
CA PHE A 372 19.70 -23.71 10.23
C PHE A 372 19.28 -23.04 11.54
N PHE A 373 19.66 -23.61 12.70
CA PHE A 373 19.50 -22.97 14.02
C PHE A 373 20.67 -22.05 14.36
N ILE A 374 21.91 -22.42 13.98
CA ILE A 374 23.08 -21.54 14.06
C ILE A 374 22.82 -20.26 13.26
N ASN A 375 22.33 -20.38 12.02
CA ASN A 375 21.99 -19.26 11.15
C ASN A 375 20.85 -18.40 11.72
N TYR A 376 19.86 -19.00 12.39
CA TYR A 376 18.81 -18.19 13.06
C TYR A 376 19.38 -17.35 14.21
N ILE A 377 20.25 -17.94 15.04
CA ILE A 377 20.93 -17.24 16.14
C ILE A 377 21.87 -16.16 15.59
N ASP A 378 22.61 -16.46 14.53
CA ASP A 378 23.50 -15.51 13.87
C ASP A 378 22.73 -14.35 13.23
N TYR A 379 21.54 -14.59 12.68
CA TYR A 379 20.64 -13.52 12.23
C TYR A 379 20.24 -12.61 13.39
N LEU A 380 19.75 -13.17 14.51
CA LEU A 380 19.31 -12.38 15.66
C LEU A 380 20.40 -11.43 16.17
N PHE A 381 21.64 -11.92 16.29
CA PHE A 381 22.77 -11.12 16.79
C PHE A 381 23.44 -10.19 15.78
N SER A 382 23.39 -10.50 14.47
CA SER A 382 24.13 -9.72 13.44
C SER A 382 23.25 -8.94 12.47
N SER A 383 21.93 -9.13 12.49
CA SER A 383 20.97 -8.60 11.50
C SER A 383 21.29 -8.95 10.03
N SER A 384 22.12 -9.99 9.80
CA SER A 384 22.49 -10.44 8.45
C SER A 384 21.34 -11.16 7.75
N PHE A 385 20.90 -10.61 6.62
CA PHE A 385 19.86 -11.19 5.78
C PHE A 385 20.26 -12.54 5.14
N GLU A 386 21.57 -12.78 4.96
CA GLU A 386 22.09 -14.06 4.47
C GLU A 386 21.89 -15.18 5.50
N TYR A 387 22.11 -14.91 6.78
CA TYR A 387 21.81 -15.87 7.85
C TYR A 387 20.31 -16.04 8.05
N TYR A 388 19.51 -14.97 7.86
CA TYR A 388 18.04 -15.07 7.86
C TYR A 388 17.54 -16.05 6.80
N LYS A 389 17.94 -15.85 5.54
CA LYS A 389 17.53 -16.71 4.41
C LYS A 389 17.98 -18.16 4.53
N ASN A 390 19.05 -18.42 5.30
CA ASN A 390 19.54 -19.76 5.57
C ASN A 390 19.09 -20.29 6.96
N SER A 391 18.01 -19.75 7.53
CA SER A 391 17.47 -20.15 8.84
C SER A 391 16.22 -21.01 8.74
N ILE A 392 15.99 -21.87 9.74
CA ILE A 392 14.78 -22.69 9.83
C ILE A 392 13.52 -21.84 10.09
N PHE A 393 13.66 -20.68 10.71
CA PHE A 393 12.57 -19.71 10.91
C PHE A 393 12.07 -19.13 9.58
N TYR A 394 12.97 -18.79 8.66
CA TYR A 394 12.59 -18.30 7.33
C TYR A 394 11.78 -19.37 6.58
N PHE A 395 12.26 -20.62 6.54
CA PHE A 395 11.51 -21.72 5.90
C PHE A 395 10.16 -22.01 6.59
N TYR A 396 10.08 -21.85 7.92
CA TYR A 396 8.81 -21.91 8.64
C TYR A 396 7.86 -20.77 8.24
N SER A 397 8.36 -19.55 8.05
CA SER A 397 7.54 -18.40 7.63
C SER A 397 6.94 -18.59 6.23
N ILE A 398 7.69 -19.20 5.30
CA ILE A 398 7.21 -19.57 3.97
C ILE A 398 6.10 -20.64 4.08
N PHE A 399 6.32 -21.68 4.90
CA PHE A 399 5.32 -22.71 5.15
C PHE A 399 4.03 -22.14 5.77
N SER A 400 4.13 -21.28 6.79
CA SER A 400 2.97 -20.65 7.45
C SER A 400 2.17 -19.78 6.46
N LYS A 401 2.86 -18.90 5.71
CA LYS A 401 2.32 -18.03 4.67
C LYS A 401 1.56 -18.80 3.57
N LEU A 402 2.08 -19.96 3.13
CA LEU A 402 1.48 -20.71 2.02
C LEU A 402 0.43 -21.75 2.45
N SER A 403 0.45 -22.19 3.71
CA SER A 403 -0.54 -23.12 4.25
C SER A 403 -1.67 -22.43 5.02
N ASN A 404 -1.54 -21.13 5.33
CA ASN A 404 -2.34 -20.41 6.33
C ASN A 404 -2.42 -21.14 7.68
N LYS A 405 -1.36 -21.87 8.07
CA LYS A 405 -1.27 -22.59 9.35
C LYS A 405 -0.11 -22.14 10.20
N ASN A 406 -0.47 -21.73 11.41
CA ASN A 406 0.46 -21.40 12.47
C ASN A 406 0.65 -22.62 13.39
N ILE A 407 1.90 -22.99 13.63
CA ILE A 407 2.30 -24.04 14.56
C ILE A 407 2.72 -23.35 15.86
N ASN A 408 1.76 -23.15 16.76
CA ASN A 408 1.90 -22.30 17.95
C ASN A 408 3.17 -22.60 18.79
N TYR A 409 3.64 -23.85 18.84
CA TYR A 409 4.86 -24.19 19.58
C TYR A 409 6.15 -23.76 18.88
N LEU A 410 6.17 -23.64 17.55
CA LEU A 410 7.28 -23.06 16.80
C LEU A 410 7.27 -21.54 16.94
N GLU A 411 6.11 -20.91 16.85
CA GLU A 411 5.98 -19.46 17.01
C GLU A 411 6.39 -19.00 18.40
N ASN A 412 5.86 -19.66 19.44
CA ASN A 412 6.29 -19.42 20.82
C ASN A 412 7.79 -19.72 21.01
N PHE A 413 8.35 -20.72 20.32
CA PHE A 413 9.78 -21.03 20.37
C PHE A 413 10.63 -19.90 19.77
N PHE A 414 10.33 -19.47 18.54
CA PHE A 414 11.08 -18.42 17.85
C PHE A 414 10.92 -17.06 18.53
N TYR A 415 9.69 -16.68 18.91
CA TYR A 415 9.39 -15.44 19.64
C TYR A 415 10.16 -15.32 20.95
N ASN A 416 10.13 -16.36 21.80
CA ASN A 416 10.84 -16.32 23.08
C ASN A 416 12.35 -16.49 22.93
N LEU A 417 12.85 -17.14 21.86
CA LEU A 417 14.28 -17.12 21.54
C LEU A 417 14.74 -15.71 21.12
N GLN A 418 13.92 -14.99 20.35
CA GLN A 418 14.17 -13.60 19.98
C GLN A 418 14.15 -12.67 21.20
N ASN A 419 13.15 -12.80 22.09
CA ASN A 419 13.12 -12.03 23.34
C ASN A 419 14.36 -12.31 24.20
N LEU A 420 14.72 -13.58 24.41
CA LEU A 420 15.91 -13.97 25.15
C LEU A 420 17.22 -13.39 24.59
N VAL A 421 17.29 -13.14 23.27
CA VAL A 421 18.43 -12.42 22.66
C VAL A 421 18.33 -10.91 22.87
N LEU A 422 17.14 -10.31 22.72
CA LEU A 422 16.92 -8.88 22.95
C LEU A 422 17.20 -8.47 24.42
N ASP A 423 16.78 -9.29 25.38
CA ASP A 423 17.03 -9.11 26.82
C ASP A 423 18.52 -9.22 27.18
N LEU A 424 19.35 -9.80 26.31
CA LEU A 424 20.81 -9.79 26.41
C LEU A 424 21.41 -8.55 25.72
N ASP A 425 21.00 -8.29 24.47
CA ASP A 425 21.57 -7.24 23.62
C ASP A 425 21.32 -5.82 24.16
N PHE A 426 20.18 -5.55 24.81
CA PHE A 426 19.83 -4.22 25.32
C PHE A 426 20.87 -3.61 26.29
N GLU A 427 21.75 -4.42 26.88
CA GLU A 427 22.90 -3.96 27.68
C GLU A 427 24.27 -4.38 27.08
N PHE A 428 24.33 -5.49 26.33
CA PHE A 428 25.58 -5.98 25.72
C PHE A 428 26.17 -5.08 24.62
N TYR A 429 25.36 -4.22 23.98
CA TYR A 429 25.84 -3.29 22.94
C TYR A 429 26.97 -2.34 23.41
N SER A 430 27.13 -2.17 24.73
CA SER A 430 28.25 -1.44 25.34
C SER A 430 29.64 -2.07 25.12
N ASN A 431 29.74 -3.40 24.91
CA ASN A 431 31.00 -4.16 24.92
C ASN A 431 31.18 -5.10 23.71
N TYR A 432 30.33 -4.99 22.68
CA TYR A 432 30.13 -6.02 21.65
C TYR A 432 31.38 -6.39 20.80
N TYR A 433 32.40 -5.53 20.72
CA TYR A 433 33.54 -5.67 19.79
C TYR A 433 34.49 -6.86 20.00
N HIS A 434 34.33 -7.68 21.06
CA HIS A 434 35.34 -8.68 21.44
C HIS A 434 34.97 -10.18 21.32
N LEU A 435 33.72 -10.57 21.00
CA LEU A 435 33.26 -11.97 21.17
C LEU A 435 32.98 -12.78 19.87
N LYS A 436 33.87 -12.73 18.87
CA LYS A 436 33.74 -13.55 17.65
C LYS A 436 33.75 -15.09 17.84
N ASN A 437 34.21 -15.61 18.98
CA ASN A 437 34.46 -17.06 19.17
C ASN A 437 33.41 -17.83 19.99
N ASN A 438 32.40 -17.17 20.58
CA ASN A 438 31.55 -17.81 21.62
C ASN A 438 30.18 -18.33 21.13
N LYS A 439 29.92 -18.42 19.82
CA LYS A 439 28.64 -18.90 19.25
C LYS A 439 28.25 -20.30 19.77
N GLY A 440 29.20 -21.24 19.80
CA GLY A 440 28.99 -22.58 20.34
C GLY A 440 28.73 -22.63 21.85
N ILE A 441 29.17 -21.61 22.60
CA ILE A 441 28.86 -21.45 24.02
C ILE A 441 27.42 -20.97 24.20
N PHE A 442 26.94 -20.04 23.37
CA PHE A 442 25.53 -19.60 23.44
C PHE A 442 24.54 -20.73 23.11
N ILE A 443 24.80 -21.51 22.06
CA ILE A 443 23.98 -22.70 21.73
C ILE A 443 23.98 -23.73 22.87
N ARG A 444 25.13 -23.94 23.50
CA ARG A 444 25.26 -24.85 24.64
C ARG A 444 24.55 -24.33 25.89
N PHE A 445 24.59 -23.02 26.14
CA PHE A 445 23.81 -22.33 27.17
C PHE A 445 22.30 -22.44 26.92
N LEU A 446 21.83 -22.30 25.68
CA LEU A 446 20.43 -22.53 25.31
C LEU A 446 20.00 -23.98 25.56
N ASN A 447 20.81 -24.97 25.15
CA ASN A 447 20.55 -26.37 25.49
C ASN A 447 20.43 -26.56 27.01
N ASP A 448 21.38 -26.01 27.76
CA ASP A 448 21.45 -26.14 29.21
C ASP A 448 20.23 -25.48 29.90
N LEU A 449 19.80 -24.31 29.44
CA LEU A 449 18.53 -23.65 29.80
C LEU A 449 17.31 -24.55 29.50
N PHE A 450 17.21 -25.14 28.31
CA PHE A 450 16.11 -26.05 27.94
C PHE A 450 16.09 -27.38 28.71
N ASN A 451 17.20 -27.75 29.37
CA ASN A 451 17.26 -28.90 30.29
C ASN A 451 17.28 -28.49 31.77
N GLU A 452 17.01 -27.22 32.10
CA GLU A 452 16.99 -26.66 33.47
C GLU A 452 18.35 -26.76 34.21
N LYS A 453 19.46 -26.87 33.48
CA LYS A 453 20.83 -27.05 34.00
C LYS A 453 21.67 -25.80 33.78
N PHE A 454 21.50 -24.77 34.60
CA PHE A 454 22.27 -23.52 34.48
C PHE A 454 23.77 -23.72 34.76
N ILE A 455 24.57 -23.86 33.71
CA ILE A 455 26.04 -23.93 33.76
C ILE A 455 26.62 -22.60 33.23
N PHE A 456 27.34 -21.88 34.09
CA PHE A 456 28.05 -20.66 33.69
C PHE A 456 29.32 -21.01 32.92
N TYR A 457 29.34 -20.69 31.63
CA TYR A 457 30.49 -20.94 30.76
C TYR A 457 31.55 -19.84 30.90
N LYS A 458 32.81 -20.26 31.06
CA LYS A 458 33.95 -19.35 31.26
C LYS A 458 34.10 -18.37 30.09
N GLY A 459 33.79 -17.11 30.32
CA GLY A 459 33.76 -16.04 29.30
C GLY A 459 32.37 -15.48 28.98
N PHE A 460 31.32 -15.92 29.67
CA PHE A 460 29.99 -15.31 29.66
C PHE A 460 29.82 -14.47 30.94
N ASP A 461 29.95 -13.15 30.85
CA ASP A 461 29.81 -12.24 32.00
C ASP A 461 28.37 -11.71 32.08
N ILE A 462 27.63 -12.20 33.09
CA ILE A 462 26.21 -11.90 33.28
C ILE A 462 25.98 -10.67 34.19
N PHE A 463 27.03 -10.10 34.78
CA PHE A 463 26.90 -9.03 35.78
C PHE A 463 26.78 -7.60 35.19
N TYR A 464 26.98 -7.47 33.88
CA TYR A 464 26.72 -6.23 33.12
C TYR A 464 25.31 -6.16 32.52
N SER A 465 24.46 -7.14 32.80
CA SER A 465 23.14 -7.27 32.18
C SER A 465 22.06 -7.60 33.21
N LYS A 466 21.10 -6.69 33.40
CA LYS A 466 19.86 -6.77 34.20
C LYS A 466 18.80 -7.63 33.48
N ILE A 467 19.18 -8.88 33.20
CA ILE A 467 18.34 -9.88 32.53
C ILE A 467 17.15 -10.27 33.40
N GLU A 468 15.95 -10.30 32.79
CA GLU A 468 14.74 -10.91 33.36
C GLU A 468 14.32 -12.14 32.52
N ILE A 469 14.85 -13.32 32.83
CA ILE A 469 14.46 -14.57 32.12
C ILE A 469 13.11 -15.09 32.62
N GLU A 470 12.20 -15.34 31.68
CA GLU A 470 10.93 -16.04 31.89
C GLU A 470 10.96 -17.39 31.15
N ILE A 471 11.09 -18.49 31.90
CA ILE A 471 11.28 -19.83 31.31
C ILE A 471 9.93 -20.41 30.86
N PHE A 472 9.82 -20.73 29.56
CA PHE A 472 8.69 -21.35 28.83
C PHE A 472 7.75 -22.27 29.62
N LYS A 473 8.26 -23.12 30.52
CA LYS A 473 7.46 -24.13 31.23
C LYS A 473 6.67 -23.58 32.41
N ASP A 474 7.17 -22.53 33.06
CA ASP A 474 7.00 -22.38 34.50
C ASP A 474 6.64 -20.95 34.96
N GLN A 475 6.69 -19.94 34.08
CA GLN A 475 6.42 -18.52 34.38
C GLN A 475 7.16 -17.93 35.61
N ARG A 476 8.25 -18.57 36.04
CA ARG A 476 9.13 -18.04 37.09
C ARG A 476 10.01 -16.95 36.48
N LYS A 477 9.71 -15.70 36.80
CA LYS A 477 10.58 -14.55 36.49
C LYS A 477 11.78 -14.53 37.43
N PHE A 478 12.98 -14.66 36.88
CA PHE A 478 14.23 -14.53 37.62
C PHE A 478 14.78 -13.11 37.44
N ILE A 479 15.00 -12.38 38.54
CA ILE A 479 15.54 -11.02 38.51
C ILE A 479 17.04 -11.08 38.80
N LEU A 480 17.87 -10.81 37.80
CA LEU A 480 19.30 -10.55 38.00
C LEU A 480 19.51 -9.05 38.27
N LEU A 481 20.24 -8.75 39.34
CA LEU A 481 20.56 -7.37 39.72
C LEU A 481 21.93 -6.98 39.14
N PRO A 482 22.05 -5.84 38.43
CA PRO A 482 23.31 -5.44 37.81
C PRO A 482 24.34 -5.00 38.87
N LYS A 483 25.61 -5.15 38.56
CA LYS A 483 26.76 -4.88 39.45
C LYS A 483 26.70 -3.50 40.12
N ASP A 484 26.30 -2.47 39.36
CA ASP A 484 26.24 -1.09 39.82
C ASP A 484 25.12 -0.85 40.84
N TYR A 485 24.05 -1.66 40.81
CA TYR A 485 23.01 -1.64 41.84
C TYR A 485 23.57 -2.09 43.20
N PHE A 486 24.44 -3.11 43.23
CA PHE A 486 25.13 -3.53 44.46
C PHE A 486 26.19 -2.54 44.92
N GLN A 487 26.92 -1.88 44.00
CA GLN A 487 27.83 -0.80 44.36
C GLN A 487 27.08 0.38 45.01
N LYS A 488 25.94 0.78 44.44
CA LYS A 488 25.11 1.86 44.98
C LYS A 488 24.36 1.48 46.26
N LEU A 489 23.96 0.22 46.43
CA LEU A 489 23.46 -0.24 47.73
C LEU A 489 24.55 -0.26 48.79
N SER A 490 25.78 -0.68 48.44
CA SER A 490 26.89 -0.75 49.41
C SER A 490 27.55 0.59 49.74
N SER A 491 27.33 1.66 48.95
CA SER A 491 27.68 3.03 49.35
C SER A 491 26.73 3.60 50.41
N ASP A 492 25.43 3.31 50.27
CA ASP A 492 24.36 3.94 51.06
C ASP A 492 24.00 3.11 52.31
N TYR A 493 24.10 1.79 52.21
CA TYR A 493 23.71 0.81 53.21
C TYR A 493 24.83 -0.21 53.46
N VAL A 494 24.94 -0.68 54.69
CA VAL A 494 25.77 -1.84 55.00
C VAL A 494 25.02 -3.08 54.52
N LEU A 495 25.70 -3.96 53.79
CA LEU A 495 25.15 -5.24 53.29
C LEU A 495 25.70 -6.43 54.10
N PRO A 496 25.01 -7.59 54.09
CA PRO A 496 25.58 -8.84 54.60
C PRO A 496 26.87 -9.27 53.90
N LYS A 497 27.76 -9.95 54.63
CA LYS A 497 29.06 -10.45 54.13
C LYS A 497 28.93 -11.38 52.91
N GLU A 498 27.79 -12.07 52.80
CA GLU A 498 27.44 -12.97 51.70
C GLU A 498 27.48 -12.28 50.32
N PHE A 499 27.13 -10.99 50.24
CA PHE A 499 27.15 -10.22 48.99
C PHE A 499 28.56 -9.93 48.44
N LYS A 500 29.63 -10.28 49.16
CA LYS A 500 31.01 -10.06 48.70
C LYS A 500 31.50 -11.04 47.64
N ASN A 501 30.85 -12.18 47.45
CA ASN A 501 31.37 -13.28 46.61
C ASN A 501 30.37 -13.82 45.57
N LEU A 502 29.43 -12.99 45.13
CA LEU A 502 28.32 -13.34 44.22
C LEU A 502 28.76 -14.08 42.95
N ALA A 503 29.93 -13.74 42.40
CA ALA A 503 30.46 -14.35 41.17
C ALA A 503 30.91 -15.82 41.32
N ASN A 504 30.97 -16.35 42.54
CA ASN A 504 31.37 -17.73 42.85
C ASN A 504 30.27 -18.53 43.59
N MET A 505 29.04 -17.99 43.69
CA MET A 505 27.89 -18.69 44.27
C MET A 505 27.19 -19.57 43.22
N ASP A 506 26.47 -20.59 43.67
CA ASP A 506 25.53 -21.29 42.78
C ASP A 506 24.27 -20.45 42.53
N PHE A 507 23.54 -20.77 41.45
CA PHE A 507 22.39 -19.98 41.02
C PHE A 507 21.23 -19.97 42.04
N LYS A 508 21.06 -21.04 42.83
CA LYS A 508 20.01 -21.13 43.84
C LYS A 508 20.37 -20.27 45.04
N ASP A 509 21.58 -20.40 45.57
CA ASP A 509 22.07 -19.58 46.67
C ASP A 509 22.06 -18.10 46.31
N TYR A 510 22.43 -17.74 45.07
CA TYR A 510 22.28 -16.38 44.54
C TYR A 510 20.82 -15.91 44.56
N ILE A 511 19.88 -16.68 44.01
CA ILE A 511 18.46 -16.28 43.96
C ILE A 511 17.84 -16.18 45.36
N ASP A 512 18.14 -17.09 46.28
CA ASP A 512 17.68 -17.01 47.67
C ASP A 512 18.26 -15.76 48.39
N LEU A 513 19.52 -15.40 48.09
CA LEU A 513 20.19 -14.18 48.59
C LEU A 513 19.56 -12.89 48.01
N ILE A 514 19.20 -12.86 46.73
CA ILE A 514 18.52 -11.70 46.10
C ILE A 514 17.09 -11.56 46.64
N ASN A 515 16.37 -12.66 46.79
CA ASN A 515 15.03 -12.68 47.39
C ASN A 515 15.06 -12.16 48.84
N TRP A 516 16.09 -12.53 49.63
CA TRP A 516 16.29 -12.00 50.97
C TRP A 516 16.50 -10.47 50.96
N LEU A 517 17.31 -9.96 50.03
CA LEU A 517 17.58 -8.52 49.88
C LEU A 517 16.31 -7.74 49.54
N LEU A 518 15.57 -8.18 48.51
CA LEU A 518 14.34 -7.53 48.07
C LEU A 518 13.28 -7.49 49.20
N LYS A 519 13.16 -8.58 49.96
CA LYS A 519 12.24 -8.71 51.10
C LYS A 519 12.61 -7.83 52.30
N ASN A 520 13.90 -7.59 52.56
CA ASN A 520 14.38 -6.84 53.71
C ASN A 520 14.91 -5.42 53.40
N ARG A 521 14.84 -4.96 52.13
CA ARG A 521 15.40 -3.67 51.64
C ARG A 521 15.09 -2.45 52.51
N SER A 522 13.90 -2.36 53.11
CA SER A 522 13.46 -1.24 53.96
C SER A 522 14.03 -1.25 55.38
N LYS A 523 14.67 -2.35 55.80
CA LYS A 523 15.28 -2.52 57.12
C LYS A 523 16.81 -2.34 57.10
N LEU A 524 17.43 -2.32 55.92
CA LEU A 524 18.88 -2.23 55.75
C LEU A 524 19.46 -1.02 56.50
N ILE A 525 20.61 -1.22 57.15
CA ILE A 525 21.22 -0.22 58.03
C ILE A 525 22.02 0.75 57.15
N ARG A 526 21.68 2.05 57.19
CA ARG A 526 22.40 3.08 56.43
C ARG A 526 23.83 3.25 56.96
N GLY A 527 24.82 3.30 56.07
CA GLY A 527 26.23 3.49 56.45
C GLY A 527 26.46 4.78 57.26
N SER A 528 25.64 5.81 57.00
CA SER A 528 25.68 7.08 57.71
C SER A 528 25.26 7.03 59.19
N GLU A 529 24.60 5.96 59.68
CA GLU A 529 24.39 5.74 61.13
C GLU A 529 25.74 5.53 61.86
N PHE A 530 26.68 4.79 61.26
CA PHE A 530 28.00 4.52 61.85
C PHE A 530 28.96 5.70 61.73
N ILE A 531 28.94 6.40 60.57
CA ILE A 531 29.81 7.55 60.30
C ILE A 531 29.57 8.68 61.32
N LYS A 532 28.30 8.99 61.65
CA LYS A 532 27.97 10.02 62.65
C LYS A 532 28.48 9.69 64.06
N ASN A 533 28.58 8.40 64.40
CA ASN A 533 28.99 7.94 65.73
C ASN A 533 30.48 7.59 65.84
N LYS A 534 31.29 7.79 64.77
CA LYS A 534 32.70 7.36 64.68
C LYS A 534 32.92 5.86 64.99
N GLN A 535 31.92 5.02 64.76
CA GLN A 535 32.02 3.57 65.00
C GLN A 535 32.53 2.86 63.75
N LYS A 536 33.37 1.82 63.92
CA LYS A 536 33.70 0.91 62.81
C LYS A 536 32.43 0.20 62.36
N ILE A 537 32.22 0.14 61.04
CA ILE A 537 31.14 -0.63 60.43
C ILE A 537 31.42 -2.13 60.69
N PRO A 538 30.50 -2.87 61.31
CA PRO A 538 30.67 -4.30 61.55
C PRO A 538 30.41 -5.10 60.27
N GLU A 539 31.22 -6.13 60.00
CA GLU A 539 30.82 -7.18 59.07
C GLU A 539 29.79 -8.07 59.75
N LEU A 540 28.61 -8.17 59.14
CA LEU A 540 27.46 -8.90 59.64
C LEU A 540 27.05 -9.93 58.57
N ASP A 541 26.63 -11.12 59.00
CA ASP A 541 25.86 -12.03 58.16
C ASP A 541 24.37 -11.78 58.27
N ILE A 542 23.60 -12.39 57.36
CA ILE A 542 22.13 -12.40 57.33
C ILE A 542 21.53 -12.70 58.72
N LEU A 543 22.02 -13.73 59.41
CA LEU A 543 21.52 -14.13 60.73
C LEU A 543 21.81 -13.08 61.82
N SER A 544 22.91 -12.35 61.72
CA SER A 544 23.23 -11.22 62.61
C SER A 544 22.41 -9.97 62.26
N TYR A 545 22.13 -9.73 60.97
CA TYR A 545 21.24 -8.67 60.51
C TYR A 545 19.82 -8.83 61.06
N GLU A 546 19.24 -10.02 60.97
CA GLU A 546 17.87 -10.26 61.43
C GLU A 546 17.73 -10.14 62.96
N LYS A 547 18.77 -10.51 63.72
CA LYS A 547 18.84 -10.24 65.17
C LYS A 547 18.86 -8.73 65.48
N LEU A 548 19.55 -7.92 64.68
CA LEU A 548 19.58 -6.46 64.82
C LEU A 548 18.25 -5.79 64.43
N PHE A 549 17.54 -6.31 63.43
CA PHE A 549 16.20 -5.84 63.09
C PHE A 549 15.20 -6.06 64.24
N ASN A 550 15.32 -7.20 64.93
CA ASN A 550 14.41 -7.55 66.02
C ASN A 550 14.72 -6.81 67.35
N SER A 551 15.95 -6.31 67.55
CA SER A 551 16.34 -5.65 68.80
C SER A 551 16.00 -4.15 68.87
N LYS A 552 15.88 -3.44 67.73
CA LYS A 552 15.46 -2.01 67.68
C LYS A 552 13.99 -1.78 68.11
N ASN A 553 13.24 -2.83 68.47
CA ASN A 553 11.77 -2.81 68.57
C ASN A 553 11.18 -2.62 69.98
N THR A 554 11.84 -1.88 70.89
CA THR A 554 11.25 -1.51 72.19
C THR A 554 11.34 -0.01 72.51
N LYS A 555 10.25 0.51 73.11
CA LYS A 555 10.07 1.88 73.64
C LYS A 555 10.16 3.06 72.63
N ARG A 556 8.99 3.47 72.14
CA ARG A 556 8.52 4.86 72.34
C ARG A 556 6.98 4.94 72.31
N ASN A 557 6.39 5.46 73.38
CA ASN A 557 4.95 5.72 73.44
C ASN A 557 4.59 6.90 72.54
N ILE A 558 3.49 6.78 71.79
CA ILE A 558 2.94 7.87 70.97
C ILE A 558 2.10 8.78 71.88
N ASN A 559 2.40 10.08 71.89
CA ASN A 559 1.65 11.06 72.66
C ASN A 559 0.46 11.60 71.83
N PHE A 560 -0.77 11.29 72.25
CA PHE A 560 -1.94 11.23 71.37
C PHE A 560 -2.67 12.57 71.11
N SER A 561 -1.99 13.72 71.25
CA SER A 561 -2.63 15.04 71.36
C SER A 561 -2.55 15.96 70.13
N LYS A 562 -2.01 15.52 68.99
CA LYS A 562 -1.98 16.32 67.73
C LYS A 562 -2.59 15.67 66.49
N VAL A 563 -2.92 14.38 66.53
CA VAL A 563 -3.51 13.65 65.38
C VAL A 563 -5.02 13.90 65.24
N PHE A 564 -5.71 14.16 66.36
CA PHE A 564 -7.18 14.29 66.39
C PHE A 564 -7.71 15.48 65.57
N ILE A 565 -7.01 16.63 65.59
CA ILE A 565 -7.44 17.84 64.89
C ILE A 565 -7.37 17.65 63.36
N ILE A 566 -6.29 17.02 62.87
CA ILE A 566 -6.08 16.79 61.43
C ILE A 566 -7.08 15.74 60.89
N LEU A 567 -7.36 14.69 61.67
CA LEU A 567 -8.39 13.70 61.31
C LEU A 567 -9.80 14.32 61.31
N ILE A 568 -10.12 15.20 62.25
CA ILE A 568 -11.41 15.92 62.26
C ILE A 568 -11.54 16.82 61.02
N SER A 569 -10.51 17.59 60.64
CA SER A 569 -10.58 18.40 59.42
C SER A 569 -10.73 17.55 58.15
N LEU A 570 -10.03 16.42 58.07
CA LEU A 570 -10.11 15.52 56.90
C LEU A 570 -11.49 14.82 56.82
N PHE A 571 -12.05 14.41 57.97
CA PHE A 571 -13.36 13.79 58.05
C PHE A 571 -14.51 14.77 57.76
N LEU A 572 -14.40 16.03 58.21
CA LEU A 572 -15.32 17.10 57.83
C LEU A 572 -15.25 17.40 56.32
N PHE A 573 -14.05 17.47 55.75
CA PHE A 573 -13.89 17.69 54.31
C PHE A 573 -14.48 16.53 53.48
N LEU A 574 -14.19 15.29 53.86
CA LEU A 574 -14.73 14.09 53.20
C LEU A 574 -16.25 13.94 53.35
N SER A 575 -16.83 14.28 54.52
CA SER A 575 -18.28 14.21 54.73
C SER A 575 -19.04 15.31 53.98
N ILE A 576 -18.49 16.54 53.89
CA ILE A 576 -19.05 17.61 53.05
C ILE A 576 -18.98 17.23 51.56
N PHE A 577 -17.86 16.66 51.11
CA PHE A 577 -17.70 16.20 49.73
C PHE A 577 -18.67 15.05 49.39
N TRP A 578 -18.84 14.08 50.30
CA TRP A 578 -19.82 13.00 50.16
C TRP A 578 -21.26 13.51 50.14
N PHE A 579 -21.59 14.52 50.95
CA PHE A 579 -22.90 15.16 50.97
C PHE A 579 -23.21 15.90 49.65
N PHE A 580 -22.21 16.52 49.00
CA PHE A 580 -22.38 17.10 47.67
C PHE A 580 -22.58 16.04 46.59
N VAL A 581 -21.75 14.98 46.58
CA VAL A 581 -21.78 13.93 45.55
C VAL A 581 -23.07 13.09 45.60
N ASN A 582 -23.62 12.80 46.79
CA ASN A 582 -24.87 12.04 46.91
C ASN A 582 -26.15 12.85 46.57
N ASN A 583 -26.11 14.18 46.60
CA ASN A 583 -27.31 15.01 46.34
C ASN A 583 -27.61 15.22 44.84
N ILE A 584 -26.74 14.77 43.92
CA ILE A 584 -27.02 14.77 42.46
C ILE A 584 -27.24 13.32 41.96
N LYS A 585 -27.90 12.49 42.78
CA LYS A 585 -28.35 11.14 42.38
C LYS A 585 -29.73 10.72 42.93
N ASN A 586 -30.60 11.70 43.20
CA ASN A 586 -31.99 11.48 43.61
C ASN A 586 -32.97 12.40 42.86
N LEU A 587 -33.29 12.08 41.60
CA LEU A 587 -34.52 12.56 40.94
C LEU A 587 -35.07 11.66 39.81
N GLU A 588 -34.69 10.38 39.76
CA GLU A 588 -35.38 9.37 38.93
C GLU A 588 -36.37 8.53 39.75
N LYS A 589 -37.52 9.14 40.10
CA LYS A 589 -38.84 8.49 40.18
C LYS A 589 -39.91 9.44 40.73
N LEU A 590 -40.71 10.01 39.83
CA LEU A 590 -42.08 10.40 40.12
C LEU A 590 -43.00 9.72 39.10
N PHE A 591 -43.68 8.67 39.58
CA PHE A 591 -44.83 7.97 39.00
C PHE A 591 -44.74 7.40 37.57
N SER A 592 -44.71 6.07 37.51
CA SER A 592 -45.27 5.28 36.40
C SER A 592 -46.80 5.10 36.56
N SER A 593 -47.45 4.51 35.55
CA SER A 593 -48.91 4.31 35.40
C SER A 593 -49.69 5.57 34.93
N ASN A 594 -50.73 5.50 34.07
CA ASN A 594 -51.38 4.34 33.44
C ASN A 594 -52.09 4.67 32.09
N VAL A 595 -51.87 3.82 31.08
CA VAL A 595 -52.89 3.13 30.23
C VAL A 595 -54.10 3.91 29.63
N LYS A 596 -54.04 4.09 28.28
CA LYS A 596 -55.11 3.98 27.24
C LYS A 596 -56.11 5.12 26.89
N ASN A 597 -56.46 5.07 25.59
CA ASN A 597 -57.70 5.48 24.86
C ASN A 597 -57.89 6.94 24.33
N THR A 598 -57.71 7.08 23.00
CA THR A 598 -58.69 7.57 21.98
C THR A 598 -59.77 8.60 22.38
N THR A 599 -60.06 9.66 21.60
CA THR A 599 -60.67 9.59 20.24
C THR A 599 -60.45 10.82 19.33
N THR A 600 -60.93 10.70 18.08
CA THR A 600 -60.91 11.61 16.91
C THR A 600 -61.77 12.88 16.97
N THR A 601 -61.36 13.94 16.25
CA THR A 601 -62.08 14.68 15.16
C THR A 601 -61.22 15.90 14.74
N LEU A 602 -61.06 16.43 13.51
CA LEU A 602 -61.75 16.57 12.20
C LEU A 602 -62.09 18.06 11.91
N ILE A 603 -62.32 18.44 10.63
CA ILE A 603 -62.56 19.82 10.10
C ILE A 603 -61.22 20.59 9.98
N SER A 604 -60.64 20.94 8.80
CA SER A 604 -61.11 21.69 7.60
C SER A 604 -61.31 23.20 7.90
N THR A 605 -61.24 24.21 7.01
CA THR A 605 -60.71 24.49 5.64
C THR A 605 -60.70 26.06 5.51
N THR A 606 -60.26 26.82 4.49
CA THR A 606 -60.04 26.67 3.03
C THR A 606 -59.28 27.93 2.51
N ASN A 607 -58.86 27.98 1.23
CA ASN A 607 -58.73 29.22 0.39
C ASN A 607 -57.61 30.26 0.72
N ASN A 608 -57.09 31.10 -0.22
CA ASN A 608 -57.12 31.12 -1.70
C ASN A 608 -56.09 32.10 -2.32
N LEU A 609 -56.11 32.17 -3.66
CA LEU A 609 -55.70 33.27 -4.59
C LEU A 609 -54.28 33.26 -5.20
N TYR A 610 -54.28 32.98 -6.51
CA TYR A 610 -53.28 33.40 -7.49
C TYR A 610 -53.52 34.85 -7.95
N SER A 611 -52.45 35.60 -8.19
CA SER A 611 -52.28 36.58 -9.29
C SER A 611 -50.93 37.31 -9.14
N ASN A 612 -50.28 37.93 -10.13
CA ASN A 612 -50.09 37.74 -11.58
C ASN A 612 -49.45 39.06 -12.07
N ILE A 613 -48.35 39.01 -12.85
CA ILE A 613 -48.00 40.03 -13.89
C ILE A 613 -47.53 41.43 -13.32
N ASN A 614 -46.59 42.22 -13.85
CA ASN A 614 -45.96 42.33 -15.18
C ASN A 614 -44.47 42.82 -15.17
N TYR A 615 -43.87 42.94 -16.36
CA TYR A 615 -42.55 43.53 -16.68
C TYR A 615 -42.49 45.08 -16.61
N SER A 616 -41.30 45.65 -16.31
CA SER A 616 -40.71 46.77 -17.10
C SER A 616 -39.23 47.13 -16.80
N ASN A 617 -38.49 47.24 -17.92
CA ASN A 617 -37.15 47.80 -18.22
C ASN A 617 -36.59 48.98 -17.38
N TYR A 618 -35.24 49.10 -17.26
CA TYR A 618 -34.41 49.96 -18.15
C TYR A 618 -32.86 49.93 -17.90
N ASN A 619 -32.12 49.55 -18.95
CA ASN A 619 -30.76 49.93 -19.43
C ASN A 619 -29.60 50.45 -18.52
N ASN A 620 -28.46 49.73 -18.58
CA ASN A 620 -27.05 50.15 -18.92
C ASN A 620 -26.33 51.25 -18.06
N TYR A 621 -24.99 51.49 -18.11
CA TYR A 621 -23.86 51.09 -19.00
C TYR A 621 -22.52 50.90 -18.21
N PHE A 622 -21.89 49.70 -18.32
CA PHE A 622 -20.44 49.39 -18.51
C PHE A 622 -19.28 49.78 -17.54
N ILE A 623 -18.33 48.82 -17.39
CA ILE A 623 -16.86 48.93 -17.14
C ILE A 623 -16.44 49.42 -15.73
N TYR A 624 -15.47 48.82 -15.02
CA TYR A 624 -14.30 48.01 -15.45
C TYR A 624 -14.39 46.49 -15.28
N ASP A 625 -13.54 45.79 -16.03
CA ASP A 625 -13.39 44.33 -16.04
C ASP A 625 -11.90 43.92 -16.03
N GLN A 626 -11.57 42.90 -15.24
CA GLN A 626 -10.38 42.06 -15.45
C GLN A 626 -10.46 40.68 -14.75
N LEU A 627 -11.67 40.19 -14.42
CA LEU A 627 -11.86 38.91 -13.69
C LEU A 627 -13.14 38.14 -14.10
N ASN A 628 -13.81 38.56 -15.19
CA ASN A 628 -15.11 38.01 -15.62
C ASN A 628 -15.03 36.97 -16.76
N SER A 629 -14.14 35.98 -16.65
CA SER A 629 -14.26 34.76 -17.46
C SER A 629 -13.73 33.50 -16.75
N VAL A 630 -14.33 33.14 -15.61
CA VAL A 630 -14.11 31.80 -15.02
C VAL A 630 -14.80 30.77 -15.91
N LYS A 631 -14.07 30.21 -16.88
CA LYS A 631 -14.53 29.08 -17.70
C LYS A 631 -14.62 27.82 -16.83
N ILE A 632 -15.72 27.63 -16.12
CA ILE A 632 -16.03 26.38 -15.43
C ILE A 632 -16.27 25.31 -16.50
N LYS A 633 -15.28 24.43 -16.69
CA LYS A 633 -15.45 23.17 -17.44
C LYS A 633 -15.55 22.03 -16.44
N LYS A 634 -16.47 21.09 -16.69
CA LYS A 634 -16.60 19.85 -15.93
C LYS A 634 -15.82 18.76 -16.66
N PHE A 635 -15.04 18.00 -15.90
CA PHE A 635 -14.33 16.80 -16.36
C PHE A 635 -14.65 15.70 -15.34
N GLY A 636 -15.29 14.64 -15.79
CA GLY A 636 -15.95 13.67 -14.92
C GLY A 636 -17.06 12.91 -15.65
N GLY A 637 -17.58 11.86 -15.04
CA GLY A 637 -18.61 11.00 -15.63
C GLY A 637 -19.98 11.15 -14.96
N SER A 638 -20.64 10.02 -14.72
CA SER A 638 -21.97 9.94 -14.10
C SER A 638 -21.95 9.85 -12.57
N SER A 639 -20.77 9.61 -11.97
CA SER A 639 -20.63 9.21 -10.57
C SER A 639 -19.80 10.23 -9.77
N TYR A 640 -18.56 9.90 -9.37
CA TYR A 640 -17.72 10.72 -8.50
C TYR A 640 -16.29 10.84 -9.04
N GLU A 641 -15.76 12.06 -9.01
CA GLU A 641 -14.36 12.39 -9.25
C GLU A 641 -13.85 13.32 -8.13
N GLU A 642 -12.62 13.09 -7.66
CA GLU A 642 -11.90 13.99 -6.76
C GLU A 642 -10.48 14.22 -7.29
N PHE A 643 -10.07 15.48 -7.43
CA PHE A 643 -8.77 15.85 -7.99
C PHE A 643 -7.83 16.37 -6.88
N TYR A 644 -6.70 15.67 -6.69
CA TYR A 644 -5.71 15.96 -5.64
C TYR A 644 -4.54 16.82 -6.10
N ASN A 645 -4.23 16.83 -7.41
CA ASN A 645 -3.08 17.57 -7.93
C ASN A 645 -3.36 18.25 -9.27
N ILE A 646 -2.73 19.41 -9.49
CA ILE A 646 -2.66 20.06 -10.80
C ILE A 646 -1.24 20.57 -11.05
N TYR A 647 -0.73 20.32 -12.26
CA TYR A 647 0.61 20.71 -12.70
C TYR A 647 0.54 21.39 -14.08
N ASN A 648 1.34 22.42 -14.34
CA ASN A 648 1.50 23.03 -15.67
C ASN A 648 2.89 22.71 -16.24
N PHE A 649 2.95 21.95 -17.34
CA PHE A 649 4.19 21.52 -17.99
C PHE A 649 4.10 21.74 -19.51
N GLN A 650 5.09 22.42 -20.10
CA GLN A 650 5.18 22.70 -21.55
C GLN A 650 3.89 23.33 -22.13
N ASN A 651 3.25 24.25 -21.40
CA ASN A 651 1.96 24.90 -21.74
C ASN A 651 0.73 23.97 -21.72
N TYR A 652 0.81 22.81 -21.08
CA TYR A 652 -0.31 21.90 -20.83
C TYR A 652 -0.58 21.77 -19.33
N TYR A 653 -1.85 21.73 -18.94
CA TYR A 653 -2.25 21.41 -17.57
C TYR A 653 -2.50 19.91 -17.45
N TYR A 654 -1.96 19.30 -16.40
CA TYR A 654 -2.19 17.90 -16.04
C TYR A 654 -2.87 17.89 -14.66
N ILE A 655 -4.01 17.21 -14.56
CA ILE A 655 -4.79 17.11 -13.33
C ILE A 655 -4.79 15.63 -12.91
N LEU A 656 -4.38 15.34 -11.68
CA LEU A 656 -4.37 14.00 -11.07
C LEU A 656 -5.46 13.92 -10.01
N GLY A 657 -6.15 12.78 -9.96
CA GLY A 657 -7.21 12.51 -9.01
C GLY A 657 -7.61 11.04 -9.00
N ILE A 658 -8.84 10.79 -8.56
CA ILE A 658 -9.54 9.51 -8.67
C ILE A 658 -10.89 9.67 -9.38
N SER A 659 -11.36 8.60 -10.00
CA SER A 659 -12.72 8.49 -10.55
C SER A 659 -13.32 7.13 -10.22
N ASN A 660 -14.62 7.08 -9.94
CA ASN A 660 -15.43 5.86 -10.00
C ASN A 660 -16.43 5.84 -11.18
N SER A 661 -16.29 6.78 -12.12
CA SER A 661 -17.00 6.77 -13.39
C SER A 661 -16.19 6.11 -14.53
N PHE A 662 -14.86 6.06 -14.40
CA PHE A 662 -13.95 5.59 -15.45
C PHE A 662 -12.83 4.73 -14.87
N GLY A 663 -12.73 3.46 -15.27
CA GLY A 663 -11.65 2.58 -14.81
C GLY A 663 -12.01 1.09 -14.82
N PHE A 664 -11.46 0.37 -13.85
CA PHE A 664 -11.52 -1.09 -13.72
C PHE A 664 -12.10 -1.56 -12.37
N GLY A 665 -12.24 -0.66 -11.38
CA GLY A 665 -12.60 -0.99 -10.00
C GLY A 665 -13.58 -0.02 -9.35
N SER A 666 -13.30 0.31 -8.08
CA SER A 666 -14.08 1.24 -7.28
C SER A 666 -13.56 2.66 -7.51
N PHE A 667 -12.44 3.07 -6.93
CA PHE A 667 -11.74 4.32 -7.29
C PHE A 667 -10.46 4.03 -8.07
N ASP A 668 -10.41 4.37 -9.36
CA ASP A 668 -9.20 4.30 -10.18
C ASP A 668 -8.48 5.66 -10.23
N THR A 669 -7.15 5.65 -10.34
CA THR A 669 -6.34 6.88 -10.47
C THR A 669 -6.62 7.51 -11.84
N PHE A 670 -7.11 8.75 -11.83
CA PHE A 670 -7.57 9.46 -13.02
C PHE A 670 -6.64 10.63 -13.35
N ILE A 671 -6.13 10.67 -14.58
CA ILE A 671 -5.32 11.78 -15.10
C ILE A 671 -6.04 12.45 -16.27
N VAL A 672 -6.15 13.78 -16.25
CA VAL A 672 -6.70 14.61 -17.33
C VAL A 672 -5.62 15.57 -17.84
N LYS A 673 -5.42 15.64 -19.16
CA LYS A 673 -4.53 16.63 -19.82
C LYS A 673 -5.36 17.68 -20.57
N LEU A 674 -5.03 18.95 -20.35
CA LEU A 674 -5.62 20.11 -21.01
C LEU A 674 -4.57 20.97 -21.74
N ASP A 675 -4.98 21.72 -22.76
CA ASP A 675 -4.16 22.78 -23.38
C ASP A 675 -4.09 24.06 -22.51
N SER A 676 -3.29 25.04 -22.93
CA SER A 676 -3.15 26.35 -22.28
C SER A 676 -4.44 27.17 -22.22
N ASN A 677 -5.46 26.83 -23.02
CA ASN A 677 -6.80 27.43 -23.03
C ASN A 677 -7.81 26.61 -22.20
N LEU A 678 -7.34 25.62 -21.44
CA LEU A 678 -8.11 24.63 -20.66
C LEU A 678 -9.03 23.74 -21.51
N ASN A 679 -8.71 23.50 -22.78
CA ASN A 679 -9.39 22.53 -23.64
C ASN A 679 -8.90 21.12 -23.34
N TYR A 680 -9.82 20.15 -23.30
CA TYR A 680 -9.52 18.74 -23.12
C TYR A 680 -8.64 18.21 -24.27
N ILE A 681 -7.63 17.41 -23.92
CA ILE A 681 -6.78 16.68 -24.87
C ILE A 681 -6.98 15.18 -24.69
N PHE A 682 -6.74 14.66 -23.49
CA PHE A 682 -6.98 13.26 -23.14
C PHE A 682 -7.29 13.10 -21.65
N SER A 683 -7.81 11.94 -21.29
CA SER A 683 -7.77 11.43 -19.92
C SER A 683 -7.57 9.92 -19.88
N TYR A 684 -6.91 9.43 -18.84
CA TYR A 684 -6.63 8.01 -18.61
C TYR A 684 -6.98 7.64 -17.17
N SER A 685 -7.49 6.42 -16.99
CA SER A 685 -7.66 5.79 -15.68
C SER A 685 -6.67 4.65 -15.51
N TYR A 686 -6.08 4.53 -14.32
CA TYR A 686 -5.09 3.53 -13.97
C TYR A 686 -5.47 2.86 -12.65
N GLY A 687 -5.52 1.52 -12.66
CA GLY A 687 -5.85 0.75 -11.47
C GLY A 687 -6.19 -0.70 -11.80
N ASN A 688 -6.97 -1.30 -10.91
CA ASN A 688 -7.40 -2.70 -10.92
C ASN A 688 -8.83 -2.77 -10.34
N SER A 689 -9.34 -3.94 -9.98
CA SER A 689 -10.71 -4.11 -9.46
C SER A 689 -10.94 -3.57 -8.03
N LEU A 690 -9.95 -2.95 -7.40
CA LEU A 690 -9.98 -2.35 -6.06
C LEU A 690 -9.62 -0.86 -6.15
N ASP A 691 -9.56 -0.14 -5.02
CA ASP A 691 -9.17 1.28 -5.05
C ASP A 691 -7.67 1.46 -5.33
N ASN A 692 -7.34 2.40 -6.21
CA ASN A 692 -6.01 2.78 -6.65
C ASN A 692 -5.92 4.31 -6.59
N VAL A 693 -5.47 4.84 -5.46
CA VAL A 693 -5.54 6.28 -5.13
C VAL A 693 -4.18 6.92 -5.25
N SER A 694 -4.06 7.99 -6.04
CA SER A 694 -2.81 8.72 -6.26
C SER A 694 -2.94 10.21 -5.97
N TYR A 695 -2.08 10.73 -5.10
CA TYR A 695 -2.20 12.09 -4.55
C TYR A 695 -1.28 13.11 -5.21
N LYS A 696 -0.09 12.67 -5.65
CA LYS A 696 0.99 13.56 -6.10
C LYS A 696 1.47 13.17 -7.49
N LEU A 697 1.52 14.17 -8.38
CA LEU A 697 2.06 14.08 -9.73
C LEU A 697 3.44 14.76 -9.77
N LEU A 698 4.39 14.15 -10.47
CA LEU A 698 5.74 14.66 -10.70
C LEU A 698 6.11 14.44 -12.18
N PRO A 699 6.16 15.48 -13.02
CA PRO A 699 6.79 15.39 -14.33
C PRO A 699 8.29 15.11 -14.18
N TYR A 700 8.80 14.20 -15.01
CA TYR A 700 10.14 13.66 -14.95
C TYR A 700 10.65 13.46 -16.38
N LEU A 701 11.49 14.40 -16.86
CA LEU A 701 11.92 14.44 -18.26
C LEU A 701 10.71 14.42 -19.22
N ASP A 702 10.63 13.46 -20.15
CA ASP A 702 9.51 13.25 -21.09
C ASP A 702 8.49 12.20 -20.59
N SER A 703 8.29 12.16 -19.28
CA SER A 703 7.39 11.22 -18.59
C SER A 703 6.77 11.84 -17.34
N PHE A 704 5.78 11.18 -16.75
CA PHE A 704 5.15 11.57 -15.49
C PHE A 704 5.20 10.42 -14.50
N ILE A 705 5.52 10.73 -13.25
CA ILE A 705 5.46 9.81 -12.12
C ILE A 705 4.27 10.22 -11.24
N PHE A 706 3.49 9.25 -10.77
CA PHE A 706 2.48 9.47 -9.74
C PHE A 706 2.60 8.43 -8.61
N ILE A 707 2.16 8.82 -7.42
CA ILE A 707 2.30 8.04 -6.18
C ILE A 707 1.05 8.09 -5.29
N GLY A 708 0.85 7.04 -4.52
CA GLY A 708 -0.19 6.93 -3.49
C GLY A 708 -0.29 5.51 -2.92
N TYR A 709 -1.46 4.88 -2.95
CA TYR A 709 -1.67 3.47 -2.53
C TYR A 709 -2.56 2.67 -3.50
N THR A 710 -2.43 1.34 -3.47
CA THR A 710 -3.43 0.37 -3.98
C THR A 710 -4.02 -0.40 -2.81
N SER A 711 -5.34 -0.56 -2.79
CA SER A 711 -6.04 -1.43 -1.84
C SER A 711 -5.80 -2.91 -2.17
N ASN A 712 -5.86 -3.75 -1.14
CA ASN A 712 -5.77 -5.20 -1.18
C ASN A 712 -7.14 -5.84 -0.84
N GLN A 713 -7.29 -7.14 -1.12
CA GLN A 713 -8.55 -7.88 -0.90
C GLN A 713 -8.97 -7.98 0.58
N ASP A 714 -8.04 -7.83 1.52
CA ASP A 714 -8.26 -7.86 2.97
C ASP A 714 -8.56 -6.47 3.56
N SER A 715 -8.81 -5.46 2.73
CA SER A 715 -8.93 -4.03 3.07
C SER A 715 -7.68 -3.37 3.66
N SER A 716 -6.52 -4.03 3.61
CA SER A 716 -5.23 -3.34 3.75
C SER A 716 -4.88 -2.56 2.47
N TYR A 717 -3.84 -1.74 2.52
CA TYR A 717 -3.35 -0.99 1.36
C TYR A 717 -1.82 -0.89 1.36
N ASN A 718 -1.23 -0.89 0.16
CA ASN A 718 0.21 -0.87 -0.05
C ASN A 718 0.64 0.33 -0.90
N ALA A 719 1.78 0.93 -0.55
CA ALA A 719 2.26 2.15 -1.19
C ALA A 719 2.69 1.87 -2.64
N HIS A 720 2.22 2.67 -3.61
CA HIS A 720 2.48 2.43 -5.03
C HIS A 720 3.04 3.65 -5.78
N ILE A 721 3.89 3.38 -6.78
CA ILE A 721 4.49 4.35 -7.67
C ILE A 721 4.37 3.87 -9.12
N VAL A 722 3.88 4.74 -9.99
CA VAL A 722 3.69 4.48 -11.44
C VAL A 722 4.39 5.55 -12.24
N LYS A 723 4.99 5.16 -13.37
CA LYS A 723 5.57 6.07 -14.35
C LYS A 723 4.88 5.86 -15.70
N ILE A 724 4.41 6.93 -16.32
CA ILE A 724 3.76 6.94 -17.64
C ILE A 724 4.54 7.83 -18.62
N ASN A 725 4.48 7.55 -19.92
CA ASN A 725 5.05 8.42 -20.95
C ASN A 725 4.14 9.63 -21.25
N ASN A 726 4.61 10.56 -22.09
CA ASN A 726 3.84 11.72 -22.55
C ASN A 726 2.52 11.38 -23.31
N GLU A 727 2.29 10.11 -23.67
CA GLU A 727 1.07 9.59 -24.29
C GLU A 727 0.13 8.88 -23.29
N GLY A 728 0.48 8.82 -22.01
CA GLY A 728 -0.31 8.12 -20.98
C GLY A 728 -0.11 6.60 -20.92
N LYS A 729 0.85 6.01 -21.65
CA LYS A 729 1.18 4.58 -21.54
C LYS A 729 2.08 4.34 -20.32
N ILE A 730 1.78 3.31 -19.52
CA ILE A 730 2.63 2.90 -18.39
C ILE A 730 4.00 2.43 -18.91
N ILE A 731 5.06 3.01 -18.34
CA ILE A 731 6.45 2.59 -18.50
C ILE A 731 6.79 1.55 -17.43
N TYR A 732 6.47 1.84 -16.16
CA TYR A 732 6.54 0.88 -15.06
C TYR A 732 5.53 1.19 -13.96
N GLN A 733 5.26 0.19 -13.12
CA GLN A 733 4.58 0.34 -11.83
C GLN A 733 5.29 -0.52 -10.77
N TYR A 734 5.28 -0.08 -9.52
CA TYR A 734 5.85 -0.80 -8.38
C TYR A 734 4.96 -0.59 -7.14
N VAL A 735 4.81 -1.64 -6.34
CA VAL A 735 4.03 -1.66 -5.10
C VAL A 735 4.91 -2.17 -3.95
N LEU A 736 4.94 -1.44 -2.84
CA LEU A 736 5.74 -1.77 -1.66
C LEU A 736 4.93 -2.65 -0.70
N ASN A 737 5.08 -3.96 -0.84
CA ASN A 737 4.33 -4.95 -0.06
C ASN A 737 4.92 -5.24 1.34
N ASP A 738 6.09 -4.70 1.66
CA ASP A 738 6.82 -4.99 2.90
C ASP A 738 6.32 -4.20 4.13
N LEU A 739 5.40 -3.25 3.94
CA LEU A 739 4.86 -2.39 4.99
C LEU A 739 3.33 -2.44 5.03
N TYR A 740 2.79 -2.93 6.16
CA TYR A 740 1.36 -3.02 6.42
C TYR A 740 0.66 -1.65 6.46
N ASN A 741 -0.45 -1.50 5.73
CA ASN A 741 -1.21 -0.26 5.56
C ASN A 741 -0.29 0.92 5.27
N SER A 742 0.37 0.88 4.10
CA SER A 742 1.35 1.86 3.67
C SER A 742 0.90 2.69 2.48
N GLN A 743 1.26 3.96 2.46
CA GLN A 743 1.01 4.87 1.34
C GLN A 743 2.18 5.82 1.10
N PHE A 744 2.39 6.21 -0.16
CA PHE A 744 3.32 7.29 -0.51
C PHE A 744 2.58 8.64 -0.52
N LEU A 745 3.19 9.65 0.09
CA LEU A 745 2.60 10.97 0.33
C LEU A 745 3.22 12.04 -0.58
N ASP A 746 4.55 12.05 -0.71
CA ASP A 746 5.28 13.09 -1.45
C ASP A 746 6.58 12.55 -2.07
N ILE A 747 7.13 13.25 -3.06
CA ILE A 747 8.28 12.80 -3.86
C ILE A 747 9.14 13.98 -4.32
N ALA A 748 10.48 13.81 -4.23
CA ALA A 748 11.46 14.78 -4.69
C ALA A 748 12.53 14.12 -5.57
N THR A 749 13.02 14.84 -6.58
CA THR A 749 14.24 14.47 -7.32
C THR A 749 15.48 15.15 -6.76
N TYR A 750 16.64 14.52 -6.96
CA TYR A 750 17.94 15.13 -6.72
C TYR A 750 19.01 14.57 -7.65
N LYS A 751 20.13 15.29 -7.76
CA LYS A 751 21.35 14.81 -8.43
C LYS A 751 22.43 14.56 -7.38
N ASP A 752 23.16 13.47 -7.54
CA ASP A 752 24.29 13.08 -6.69
C ASP A 752 25.60 13.57 -7.30
N ASP A 753 26.31 14.47 -6.62
CA ASP A 753 27.59 15.03 -7.09
C ASP A 753 28.71 13.99 -7.26
N LEU A 754 28.54 12.79 -6.65
CA LEU A 754 29.52 11.70 -6.70
C LEU A 754 29.45 10.93 -8.03
N ASN A 755 28.27 10.76 -8.62
CA ASN A 755 28.03 9.93 -9.80
C ASN A 755 27.98 10.75 -11.10
N LYS A 756 29.09 11.40 -11.44
CA LYS A 756 29.23 12.33 -12.59
C LYS A 756 28.96 11.74 -14.00
N ASN A 757 28.73 10.43 -14.11
CA ASN A 757 28.56 9.72 -15.37
C ASN A 757 27.10 9.25 -15.63
N THR A 758 26.15 9.49 -14.73
CA THR A 758 24.73 9.15 -14.93
C THR A 758 23.90 10.40 -15.21
N LEU A 759 23.16 10.40 -16.32
CA LEU A 759 22.23 11.47 -16.71
C LEU A 759 20.93 11.49 -15.86
N ASN A 760 20.65 10.40 -15.15
CA ASN A 760 19.41 10.15 -14.44
C ASN A 760 19.34 10.95 -13.13
N GLU A 761 18.13 11.34 -12.73
CA GLU A 761 17.86 11.91 -11.41
C GLU A 761 17.50 10.81 -10.41
N ASN A 762 17.99 10.93 -9.19
CA ASN A 762 17.62 10.02 -8.12
C ASN A 762 16.26 10.44 -7.54
N LEU A 763 15.40 9.46 -7.25
CA LEU A 763 14.09 9.69 -6.64
C LEU A 763 14.16 9.38 -5.14
N LEU A 764 13.60 10.29 -4.34
CA LEU A 764 13.36 10.06 -2.91
C LEU A 764 11.87 10.27 -2.62
N VAL A 765 11.21 9.18 -2.25
CA VAL A 765 9.78 9.15 -1.95
C VAL A 765 9.59 9.15 -0.43
N LEU A 766 8.68 9.99 0.05
CA LEU A 766 8.19 10.02 1.41
C LEU A 766 6.86 9.26 1.49
N GLY A 767 6.74 8.35 2.45
CA GLY A 767 5.50 7.65 2.73
C GLY A 767 5.27 7.44 4.22
N GLU A 768 4.14 6.83 4.56
CA GLU A 768 3.83 6.38 5.91
C GLU A 768 3.28 4.95 5.91
N PHE A 769 3.37 4.27 7.07
CA PHE A 769 2.81 2.94 7.27
C PHE A 769 2.24 2.78 8.69
N TYR A 770 1.31 1.84 8.88
CA TYR A 770 0.72 1.59 10.19
C TYR A 770 1.63 0.71 11.07
N ASN A 771 2.25 1.32 12.08
CA ASN A 771 3.13 0.62 13.00
C ASN A 771 2.33 -0.06 14.13
N GLN A 772 1.99 -1.33 13.90
CA GLN A 772 1.26 -2.18 14.84
C GLN A 772 1.86 -2.25 16.26
N LYS A 773 3.16 -1.98 16.45
CA LYS A 773 3.80 -2.01 17.79
C LYS A 773 3.45 -0.83 18.69
N ILE A 774 3.11 0.33 18.11
CA ILE A 774 2.74 1.54 18.84
C ILE A 774 1.33 2.06 18.49
N ASN A 775 0.61 1.35 17.62
CA ASN A 775 -0.76 1.63 17.21
C ASN A 775 -0.93 3.05 16.62
N ALA A 776 0.02 3.46 15.79
CA ALA A 776 0.07 4.77 15.12
C ALA A 776 0.77 4.65 13.75
N PHE A 777 0.65 5.68 12.90
CA PHE A 777 1.39 5.75 11.65
C PHE A 777 2.83 6.26 11.87
N ASN A 778 3.78 5.77 11.07
CA ASN A 778 5.16 6.26 11.05
C ASN A 778 5.60 6.60 9.63
N SER A 779 6.28 7.74 9.45
CA SER A 779 6.90 8.08 8.17
C SER A 779 8.17 7.29 7.89
N PHE A 780 8.30 6.84 6.64
CA PHE A 780 9.48 6.20 6.08
C PHE A 780 9.95 6.94 4.82
N LEU A 781 11.25 6.82 4.51
CA LEU A 781 11.80 7.23 3.23
C LEU A 781 12.13 6.01 2.37
N PHE A 782 11.81 6.12 1.08
CA PHE A 782 12.10 5.13 0.05
C PHE A 782 12.94 5.81 -1.04
N SER A 783 14.24 5.54 -1.03
CA SER A 783 15.15 5.97 -2.09
C SER A 783 15.09 4.96 -3.24
N CYS A 784 15.01 5.43 -4.49
CA CYS A 784 15.05 4.56 -5.66
C CYS A 784 15.80 5.17 -6.84
N LEU A 785 16.39 4.29 -7.67
CA LEU A 785 17.03 4.65 -8.93
C LEU A 785 16.10 4.27 -10.09
N ASP A 786 15.62 5.28 -10.81
CA ASP A 786 14.94 5.09 -12.09
C ASP A 786 15.99 4.87 -13.20
N ASN A 787 15.95 3.69 -13.83
CA ASN A 787 16.85 3.36 -14.95
C ASN A 787 16.30 3.76 -16.33
N GLY A 788 15.12 4.39 -16.36
CA GLY A 788 14.34 4.69 -17.56
C GLY A 788 13.09 3.80 -17.63
N ASN A 789 13.29 2.48 -17.55
CA ASN A 789 12.27 1.45 -17.83
C ASN A 789 11.80 0.68 -16.58
N SER A 790 12.52 0.75 -15.46
CA SER A 790 12.11 0.18 -14.18
C SER A 790 12.83 0.82 -13.00
N ILE A 791 12.31 0.60 -11.79
CA ILE A 791 13.05 0.81 -10.54
C ILE A 791 13.95 -0.41 -10.33
N LYS A 792 15.27 -0.20 -10.22
CA LYS A 792 16.25 -1.28 -10.02
C LYS A 792 16.59 -1.43 -8.53
N ASN A 793 16.50 -2.65 -7.99
CA ASN A 793 16.65 -2.97 -6.57
C ASN A 793 18.03 -2.67 -5.93
N GLU A 794 19.00 -2.14 -6.68
CA GLU A 794 20.39 -1.98 -6.23
C GLU A 794 20.58 -0.88 -5.16
N VAL A 795 19.62 0.05 -4.99
CA VAL A 795 19.62 1.03 -3.88
C VAL A 795 18.22 1.26 -3.30
N CYS A 796 17.38 0.22 -3.21
CA CYS A 796 16.09 0.30 -2.51
C CYS A 796 16.31 0.33 -0.99
N LYS A 797 16.71 1.49 -0.46
CA LYS A 797 16.99 1.68 0.97
C LYS A 797 15.80 2.31 1.68
N LEU A 798 15.04 1.47 2.38
CA LEU A 798 14.04 1.94 3.35
C LEU A 798 14.75 2.59 4.55
N ILE A 799 14.34 3.79 4.95
CA ILE A 799 14.79 4.41 6.19
C ILE A 799 13.57 4.77 7.05
N TYR A 800 13.42 4.04 8.15
CA TYR A 800 12.51 4.39 9.24
C TYR A 800 12.99 5.68 9.89
N THR A 801 12.11 6.67 10.02
CA THR A 801 12.37 7.79 10.92
C THR A 801 12.14 7.32 12.37
N PRO A 802 13.08 7.53 13.32
CA PRO A 802 12.97 7.04 14.69
C PRO A 802 12.04 7.92 15.56
N PHE A 803 11.03 8.54 14.93
CA PHE A 803 10.18 9.56 15.55
C PHE A 803 8.70 9.26 15.27
N GLU A 804 7.85 9.50 16.26
CA GLU A 804 6.37 9.42 16.17
C GLU A 804 5.80 10.67 15.48
N ASN A 805 6.27 10.91 14.26
CA ASN A 805 5.93 12.05 13.42
C ASN A 805 5.35 11.56 12.09
N GLN A 806 4.36 12.29 11.58
CA GLN A 806 3.80 12.16 10.23
C GLN A 806 4.33 13.32 9.39
N PHE A 807 5.42 13.08 8.66
CA PHE A 807 5.89 14.01 7.65
C PHE A 807 4.98 13.94 6.41
N LEU A 808 4.47 15.09 5.99
CA LEU A 808 3.54 15.24 4.87
C LEU A 808 4.25 15.66 3.59
N ASN A 809 5.34 16.45 3.71
CA ASN A 809 6.07 16.99 2.58
C ASN A 809 7.57 16.68 2.63
N ILE A 810 8.16 16.51 1.45
CA ILE A 810 9.61 16.35 1.25
C ILE A 810 10.14 17.36 0.23
N TYR A 811 11.26 17.99 0.58
CA TYR A 811 11.92 18.98 -0.28
C TYR A 811 13.42 18.73 -0.37
N PHE A 812 14.03 19.12 -1.48
CA PHE A 812 15.48 19.16 -1.65
C PHE A 812 15.95 20.62 -1.80
N LEU A 813 16.64 21.14 -0.78
CA LEU A 813 17.17 22.51 -0.73
C LEU A 813 18.60 22.51 -0.20
N ASN A 814 19.46 23.37 -0.75
CA ASN A 814 20.83 23.57 -0.26
C ASN A 814 21.63 22.26 -0.09
N LYS A 815 21.48 21.31 -1.04
CA LYS A 815 22.05 19.94 -1.02
C LYS A 815 21.61 19.05 0.16
N ASN A 816 20.46 19.36 0.76
CA ASN A 816 19.88 18.63 1.89
C ASN A 816 18.41 18.32 1.61
N PHE A 817 17.90 17.22 2.18
CA PHE A 817 16.46 16.99 2.23
C PHE A 817 15.87 17.63 3.47
N ILE A 818 14.65 18.12 3.35
CA ILE A 818 13.86 18.64 4.47
C ILE A 818 12.52 17.91 4.46
N LEU A 819 12.18 17.30 5.58
CA LEU A 819 10.87 16.71 5.85
C LEU A 819 10.08 17.65 6.76
N PHE A 820 8.80 17.85 6.43
CA PHE A 820 7.91 18.76 7.16
C PHE A 820 6.52 18.14 7.34
N GLY A 821 5.91 18.33 8.51
CA GLY A 821 4.62 17.70 8.85
C GLY A 821 4.29 17.76 10.35
N ASN A 822 3.49 16.80 10.82
CA ASN A 822 2.88 16.77 12.14
C ASN A 822 3.58 15.78 13.11
N ILE A 823 3.27 15.92 14.40
CA ILE A 823 3.73 15.07 15.52
C ILE A 823 2.49 14.44 16.14
N ILE A 824 2.43 13.11 16.16
CA ILE A 824 1.23 12.36 16.58
C ILE A 824 1.09 12.35 18.11
N GLN A 825 2.21 12.14 18.81
CA GLN A 825 2.19 12.00 20.26
C GLN A 825 2.02 13.37 20.96
N ASN A 826 0.95 13.50 21.74
CA ASN A 826 0.56 14.67 22.53
C ASN A 826 0.13 15.89 21.71
N ASN A 827 -1.13 15.87 21.27
CA ASN A 827 -1.92 17.05 20.88
C ASN A 827 -1.30 17.92 19.77
N GLU A 828 -0.94 17.26 18.65
CA GLU A 828 -0.55 17.79 17.33
C GLU A 828 0.31 19.06 17.31
N ASN A 829 1.57 18.89 16.92
CA ASN A 829 2.58 19.95 16.82
C ASN A 829 3.39 19.77 15.53
N ILE A 830 4.02 20.82 15.01
CA ILE A 830 4.75 20.75 13.73
C ILE A 830 6.15 20.17 13.94
N SER A 831 6.58 19.26 13.07
CA SER A 831 7.95 18.72 13.00
C SER A 831 8.72 19.23 11.79
N TYR A 832 9.98 19.59 12.00
CA TYR A 832 10.97 19.88 10.97
C TYR A 832 12.18 18.95 11.11
N LEU A 833 12.63 18.34 10.01
CA LEU A 833 13.76 17.41 10.01
C LEU A 833 14.61 17.59 8.74
N LYS A 834 15.90 17.85 8.90
CA LYS A 834 16.87 18.14 7.83
C LYS A 834 17.93 17.03 7.73
N LEU A 835 18.07 16.45 6.53
CA LEU A 835 18.98 15.35 6.20
C LEU A 835 20.01 15.77 5.16
N THR A 836 21.20 15.20 5.22
CA THR A 836 22.15 15.19 4.08
C THR A 836 21.61 14.38 2.89
N GLN A 837 22.20 14.53 1.70
CA GLN A 837 22.00 13.60 0.56
C GLN A 837 22.19 12.11 0.95
N ASN A 838 23.11 11.82 1.88
CA ASN A 838 23.36 10.47 2.42
C ASN A 838 22.36 10.04 3.52
N LEU A 839 21.24 10.76 3.66
CA LEU A 839 20.15 10.54 4.61
C LEU A 839 20.57 10.49 6.09
N LYS A 840 21.74 11.07 6.43
CA LYS A 840 22.15 11.35 7.82
C LYS A 840 21.45 12.61 8.32
N LEU A 841 20.90 12.55 9.53
CA LEU A 841 20.29 13.68 10.23
C LEU A 841 21.31 14.79 10.51
N LEU A 842 20.98 16.02 10.12
CA LEU A 842 21.73 17.24 10.47
C LEU A 842 21.07 17.99 11.62
N LYS A 843 19.75 18.19 11.53
CA LYS A 843 18.97 18.95 12.50
C LYS A 843 17.53 18.43 12.52
N SER A 844 16.92 18.44 13.69
CA SER A 844 15.46 18.34 13.83
C SER A 844 15.00 19.30 14.91
N PHE A 845 13.80 19.85 14.77
CA PHE A 845 13.13 20.56 15.85
C PHE A 845 11.62 20.31 15.83
N LYS A 846 11.01 20.41 17.01
CA LYS A 846 9.57 20.26 17.24
C LYS A 846 9.03 21.63 17.65
N ILE A 847 8.02 22.11 16.95
CA ILE A 847 7.39 23.41 17.16
C ILE A 847 6.25 23.19 18.15
N TYR A 848 6.53 23.32 19.44
CA TYR A 848 5.54 23.16 20.50
C TYR A 848 4.67 24.43 20.65
N TYR A 849 3.36 24.26 20.50
CA TYR A 849 2.33 25.21 20.88
C TYR A 849 1.53 24.69 22.09
N ASN A 850 0.89 25.60 22.81
CA ASN A 850 -0.06 25.27 23.89
C ASN A 850 -1.45 24.85 23.36
N TYR A 851 -1.59 24.69 22.04
CA TYR A 851 -2.83 24.45 21.31
C TYR A 851 -2.57 23.41 20.21
N HIS A 852 -3.56 22.57 19.90
CA HIS A 852 -3.43 21.57 18.82
C HIS A 852 -3.24 22.26 17.47
N ILE A 853 -2.14 21.99 16.80
CA ILE A 853 -1.79 22.49 15.46
C ILE A 853 -1.70 21.33 14.48
N ASN A 854 -2.56 21.36 13.46
CA ASN A 854 -2.54 20.43 12.34
C ASN A 854 -2.04 21.14 11.08
N LEU A 855 -0.85 20.78 10.58
CA LEU A 855 -0.38 21.21 9.26
C LEU A 855 -1.16 20.44 8.19
N ILE A 856 -1.76 21.17 7.24
CA ILE A 856 -2.56 20.63 6.14
C ILE A 856 -1.72 20.50 4.86
N ASN A 857 -0.88 21.49 4.58
CA ASN A 857 -0.09 21.55 3.34
C ASN A 857 1.11 22.49 3.50
N SER A 858 2.11 22.38 2.64
CA SER A 858 3.21 23.35 2.57
C SER A 858 3.84 23.44 1.19
N PHE A 859 4.56 24.53 0.92
CA PHE A 859 5.36 24.72 -0.29
C PHE A 859 6.61 25.55 -0.01
N ILE A 860 7.50 25.64 -1.00
CA ILE A 860 8.70 26.49 -0.94
C ILE A 860 8.57 27.69 -1.87
N LYS A 861 9.07 28.83 -1.40
CA LYS A 861 9.41 30.00 -2.20
C LYS A 861 10.69 30.63 -1.65
N ASP A 862 11.68 30.92 -2.51
CA ASP A 862 12.88 31.71 -2.17
C ASP A 862 13.67 31.23 -0.93
N ASN A 863 13.76 29.91 -0.72
CA ASN A 863 14.32 29.20 0.45
C ASN A 863 13.48 29.26 1.75
N TYR A 864 12.30 29.85 1.72
CA TYR A 864 11.31 29.77 2.79
C TYR A 864 10.34 28.61 2.56
N ILE A 865 10.12 27.81 3.60
CA ILE A 865 9.01 26.85 3.65
C ILE A 865 7.82 27.59 4.26
N ILE A 866 6.72 27.63 3.50
CA ILE A 866 5.47 28.26 3.88
C ILE A 866 4.47 27.14 4.10
N GLY A 867 4.16 26.87 5.36
CA GLY A 867 3.17 25.89 5.79
C GLY A 867 1.82 26.53 6.07
N ILE A 868 0.74 25.81 5.77
CA ILE A 868 -0.63 26.18 6.14
C ILE A 868 -1.28 25.07 6.96
N GLY A 869 -2.20 25.45 7.84
CA GLY A 869 -2.89 24.50 8.69
C GLY A 869 -4.00 25.14 9.51
N ASP A 870 -4.53 24.36 10.45
CA ASP A 870 -5.55 24.78 11.41
C ASP A 870 -5.01 24.68 12.84
N VAL A 871 -5.38 25.62 13.71
CA VAL A 871 -5.14 25.55 15.17
C VAL A 871 -6.46 25.58 15.94
N TYR A 872 -6.58 24.80 17.02
CA TYR A 872 -7.73 24.85 17.93
C TYR A 872 -7.43 25.70 19.16
N ILE A 873 -8.04 26.89 19.22
CA ILE A 873 -7.94 27.86 20.33
C ILE A 873 -9.34 28.07 20.91
N GLU A 874 -9.53 27.80 22.20
CA GLU A 874 -10.81 27.96 22.92
C GLU A 874 -11.99 27.21 22.25
N ASN A 875 -11.75 25.96 21.85
CA ASN A 875 -12.66 25.11 21.06
C ASN A 875 -13.07 25.68 19.69
N LYS A 876 -12.44 26.77 19.22
CA LYS A 876 -12.64 27.34 17.89
C LYS A 876 -11.45 27.03 17.00
N LEU A 877 -11.73 26.75 15.74
CA LEU A 877 -10.71 26.49 14.73
C LEU A 877 -10.32 27.78 14.03
N TRP A 878 -9.02 28.08 13.98
CA TRP A 878 -8.43 29.27 13.36
C TRP A 878 -7.40 28.79 12.32
N PRO A 879 -7.50 29.13 11.03
CA PRO A 879 -6.44 28.82 10.09
C PRO A 879 -5.17 29.63 10.36
N PHE A 880 -4.02 29.06 10.02
CA PHE A 880 -2.73 29.72 10.16
C PHE A 880 -1.81 29.51 8.95
N ILE A 881 -0.82 30.41 8.85
CA ILE A 881 0.33 30.30 7.95
C ILE A 881 1.59 30.40 8.81
N VAL A 882 2.52 29.47 8.65
CA VAL A 882 3.86 29.51 9.28
C VAL A 882 4.94 29.67 8.20
N LEU A 883 5.93 30.53 8.46
CA LEU A 883 7.03 30.78 7.54
C LEU A 883 8.37 30.44 8.22
N ILE A 884 9.12 29.52 7.61
CA ILE A 884 10.37 28.95 8.12
C ILE A 884 11.50 29.20 7.12
N ASP A 885 12.62 29.72 7.60
CA ASP A 885 13.86 29.87 6.83
C ASP A 885 14.64 28.54 6.86
N SER A 886 14.91 27.98 5.68
CA SER A 886 15.65 26.71 5.50
C SER A 886 17.17 26.86 5.48
N ASN A 887 17.70 28.08 5.38
CA ASN A 887 19.12 28.38 5.52
C ASN A 887 19.48 28.43 7.01
N ASP A 888 18.73 29.24 7.74
CA ASP A 888 18.93 29.50 9.18
C ASP A 888 18.32 28.40 10.07
N ASP A 889 17.44 27.57 9.50
CA ASP A 889 16.66 26.53 10.17
C ASP A 889 15.87 27.08 11.38
N LYS A 890 15.09 28.14 11.13
CA LYS A 890 14.32 28.90 12.13
C LYS A 890 12.93 29.27 11.61
N ILE A 891 11.97 29.38 12.52
CA ILE A 891 10.68 30.01 12.27
C ILE A 891 10.90 31.52 12.27
N LEU A 892 10.35 32.24 11.28
CA LEU A 892 10.43 33.70 11.23
C LEU A 892 9.14 34.38 11.70
N LYS A 893 7.99 33.90 11.22
CA LYS A 893 6.66 34.48 11.50
C LYS A 893 5.59 33.38 11.50
N ALA A 894 4.53 33.59 12.29
CA ALA A 894 3.27 32.90 12.16
C ALA A 894 2.11 33.91 12.04
N PHE A 895 1.13 33.60 11.20
CA PHE A 895 -0.03 34.43 10.90
C PHE A 895 -1.30 33.63 11.20
N PHE A 896 -2.22 34.18 11.98
CA PHE A 896 -3.45 33.50 12.40
C PHE A 896 -4.68 34.27 11.93
N TYR A 897 -5.69 33.56 11.43
CA TYR A 897 -6.87 34.12 10.79
C TYR A 897 -8.11 33.78 11.62
N LYS A 898 -8.88 34.80 11.99
CA LYS A 898 -10.08 34.67 12.83
C LYS A 898 -11.22 35.48 12.24
N ILE A 899 -12.41 34.89 12.13
CA ILE A 899 -13.63 35.64 11.83
C ILE A 899 -14.14 36.28 13.13
N ASP A 900 -14.42 37.58 13.11
CA ASP A 900 -15.12 38.24 14.22
C ASP A 900 -16.65 38.07 14.10
N ASN A 901 -17.21 37.21 14.95
CA ASN A 901 -18.64 36.88 15.01
C ASN A 901 -19.41 37.79 16.00
N SER A 902 -19.02 39.05 16.13
CA SER A 902 -19.43 39.92 17.25
C SER A 902 -20.88 40.40 17.27
N ILE A 903 -21.64 40.28 16.16
CA ILE A 903 -22.98 40.91 16.02
C ILE A 903 -24.13 39.93 15.70
N TYR A 904 -23.89 38.83 14.95
CA TYR A 904 -24.94 37.83 14.67
C TYR A 904 -24.40 36.39 14.61
N LEU A 905 -25.29 35.44 14.90
CA LEU A 905 -25.18 33.97 14.88
C LEU A 905 -24.79 33.29 16.21
N LYS A 906 -25.52 32.20 16.52
CA LYS A 906 -25.37 31.32 17.71
C LYS A 906 -24.70 29.97 17.35
N SER A 907 -23.97 29.92 16.24
CA SER A 907 -23.63 28.69 15.54
C SER A 907 -22.17 28.65 15.10
N ASP A 908 -21.58 27.46 15.20
CA ASP A 908 -20.15 27.24 14.98
C ASP A 908 -19.80 27.24 13.48
N ILE A 909 -19.43 28.42 13.00
CA ILE A 909 -18.82 28.60 11.68
C ILE A 909 -17.39 28.05 11.76
N ALA A 910 -17.10 26.98 11.01
CA ALA A 910 -15.74 26.50 10.82
C ALA A 910 -15.18 27.04 9.50
N PHE A 911 -14.06 27.76 9.58
CA PHE A 911 -13.33 28.32 8.45
C PHE A 911 -11.97 27.63 8.37
N LYS A 912 -11.63 27.03 7.22
CA LYS A 912 -10.43 26.18 7.04
C LYS A 912 -9.66 26.59 5.79
N PHE A 913 -8.32 26.51 5.85
CA PHE A 913 -7.48 26.50 4.64
C PHE A 913 -7.40 25.08 4.05
N ILE A 914 -7.15 24.97 2.75
CA ILE A 914 -7.10 23.70 2.01
C ILE A 914 -5.79 23.58 1.23
N SER A 915 -5.48 24.59 0.42
CA SER A 915 -4.24 24.65 -0.36
C SER A 915 -3.80 26.10 -0.57
N ILE A 916 -2.52 26.30 -0.82
CA ILE A 916 -1.90 27.61 -1.06
C ILE A 916 -0.99 27.52 -2.28
N TYR A 917 -1.03 28.55 -3.12
CA TYR A 917 -0.22 28.70 -4.31
C TYR A 917 0.39 30.10 -4.35
N TYR A 918 1.55 30.27 -4.99
CA TYR A 918 2.12 31.59 -5.30
C TYR A 918 2.13 31.80 -6.82
N PHE A 919 1.54 32.90 -7.27
CA PHE A 919 1.44 33.25 -8.68
C PHE A 919 1.32 34.77 -8.86
N ASP A 920 1.92 35.33 -9.92
CA ASP A 920 1.81 36.75 -10.26
C ASP A 920 2.10 37.71 -9.09
N ASN A 921 3.12 37.40 -8.30
CA ASN A 921 3.53 38.11 -7.08
C ASN A 921 2.55 38.12 -5.88
N TYR A 922 1.51 37.27 -5.90
CA TYR A 922 0.54 37.11 -4.82
C TYR A 922 0.41 35.65 -4.36
N TYR A 923 -0.01 35.44 -3.12
CA TYR A 923 -0.45 34.11 -2.68
C TYR A 923 -1.95 33.96 -2.92
N TYR A 924 -2.38 32.76 -3.32
CA TYR A 924 -3.78 32.39 -3.48
C TYR A 924 -4.06 31.16 -2.61
N ILE A 925 -4.95 31.31 -1.63
CA ILE A 925 -5.38 30.23 -0.74
C ILE A 925 -6.77 29.76 -1.16
N LEU A 926 -6.92 28.46 -1.42
CA LEU A 926 -8.23 27.82 -1.41
C LEU A 926 -8.64 27.57 0.04
N SER A 927 -9.84 28.00 0.38
CA SER A 927 -10.41 27.92 1.72
C SER A 927 -11.86 27.42 1.66
N SER A 928 -12.38 26.96 2.79
CA SER A 928 -13.80 26.61 2.92
C SER A 928 -14.42 27.12 4.21
N LEU A 929 -15.73 27.35 4.14
CA LEU A 929 -16.58 27.79 5.23
C LEU A 929 -17.72 26.77 5.36
N SER A 930 -17.80 26.06 6.49
CA SER A 930 -18.81 25.03 6.75
C SER A 930 -19.74 25.40 7.90
N PHE A 931 -21.03 25.13 7.73
CA PHE A 931 -22.11 25.53 8.63
C PHE A 931 -23.21 24.47 8.66
N TYR A 932 -23.38 23.79 9.80
CA TYR A 932 -24.21 22.58 9.95
C TYR A 932 -23.92 21.51 8.89
N ASN A 933 -24.63 21.53 7.75
CA ASN A 933 -24.47 20.58 6.64
C ASN A 933 -23.90 21.20 5.35
N ASN A 934 -23.85 22.54 5.24
CA ASN A 934 -23.53 23.22 3.97
C ASN A 934 -22.10 23.76 4.02
N LYS A 935 -21.37 23.66 2.89
CA LYS A 935 -19.95 24.03 2.78
C LYS A 935 -19.70 24.86 1.51
N LYS A 936 -19.32 26.12 1.68
CA LYS A 936 -18.91 27.02 0.58
C LYS A 936 -17.39 27.09 0.46
N TYR A 937 -16.89 27.39 -0.74
CA TYR A 937 -15.46 27.46 -1.05
C TYR A 937 -15.07 28.83 -1.62
N PHE A 938 -13.88 29.31 -1.23
CA PHE A 938 -13.42 30.67 -1.55
C PHE A 938 -11.93 30.69 -1.89
N ILE A 939 -11.57 31.50 -2.88
CA ILE A 939 -10.19 31.85 -3.18
C ILE A 939 -9.86 33.16 -2.48
N ILE A 940 -8.82 33.16 -1.65
CA ILE A 940 -8.32 34.31 -0.91
C ILE A 940 -6.98 34.72 -1.50
N LYS A 941 -6.88 35.95 -2.01
CA LYS A 941 -5.65 36.56 -2.53
C LYS A 941 -4.97 37.34 -1.42
N LEU A 942 -3.70 37.03 -1.16
CA LEU A 942 -2.85 37.70 -0.16
C LEU A 942 -1.68 38.44 -0.81
N ASP A 943 -1.19 39.49 -0.16
CA ASP A 943 0.08 40.13 -0.50
C ASP A 943 1.29 39.35 0.07
N ASN A 944 2.51 39.84 -0.20
CA ASN A 944 3.75 39.23 0.30
C ASN A 944 3.94 39.33 1.82
N ASP A 945 3.14 40.15 2.53
CA ASP A 945 3.07 40.25 3.99
C ASP A 945 1.92 39.43 4.59
N PHE A 946 1.26 38.60 3.77
CA PHE A 946 0.11 37.76 4.08
C PHE A 946 -1.14 38.53 4.56
N ASN A 947 -1.28 39.80 4.19
CA ASN A 947 -2.53 40.56 4.37
C ASN A 947 -3.52 40.17 3.26
N ILE A 948 -4.83 40.13 3.58
CA ILE A 948 -5.88 39.83 2.60
C ILE A 948 -6.10 41.03 1.66
N ILE A 949 -5.96 40.81 0.35
CA ILE A 949 -6.27 41.79 -0.70
C ILE A 949 -7.70 41.60 -1.20
N GLN A 950 -8.10 40.35 -1.45
CA GLN A 950 -9.34 40.02 -2.14
C GLN A 950 -9.83 38.62 -1.74
N ILE A 951 -11.15 38.44 -1.68
CA ILE A 951 -11.79 37.12 -1.53
C ILE A 951 -12.81 36.95 -2.66
N LYS A 952 -12.90 35.76 -3.25
CA LYS A 952 -13.87 35.42 -4.30
C LYS A 952 -14.51 34.05 -4.02
N GLU A 953 -15.84 34.01 -4.02
CA GLU A 953 -16.63 32.79 -3.88
C GLU A 953 -16.57 31.92 -5.14
N ILE A 954 -16.57 30.60 -4.95
CA ILE A 954 -16.68 29.60 -6.01
C ILE A 954 -18.12 29.08 -6.05
N ASN A 955 -18.91 29.59 -6.99
CA ASN A 955 -20.30 29.12 -7.19
C ASN A 955 -20.32 27.72 -7.81
N LEU A 956 -20.42 26.69 -6.96
CA LEU A 956 -20.65 25.30 -7.36
C LEU A 956 -22.16 25.05 -7.50
N ASN A 957 -22.68 25.13 -8.73
CA ASN A 957 -24.12 24.96 -8.98
C ASN A 957 -24.62 23.55 -8.62
N LYS A 958 -25.34 23.44 -7.49
CA LYS A 958 -26.82 23.30 -7.53
C LYS A 958 -27.53 23.38 -6.17
N ASP A 959 -28.78 23.84 -6.26
CA ASP A 959 -29.92 23.49 -5.38
C ASP A 959 -29.77 23.73 -3.87
N ASP A 960 -29.47 24.97 -3.48
CA ASP A 960 -29.48 25.45 -2.07
C ASP A 960 -30.52 26.57 -1.87
N ASN A 961 -31.78 26.19 -1.55
CA ASN A 961 -32.75 27.13 -0.97
C ASN A 961 -32.46 27.22 0.55
N LEU A 962 -32.11 28.42 1.03
CA LEU A 962 -31.69 28.75 2.42
C LEU A 962 -30.18 28.59 2.73
N GLY A 963 -29.35 29.46 2.16
CA GLY A 963 -27.97 29.70 2.62
C GLY A 963 -27.56 31.15 2.41
N PHE A 964 -27.06 31.81 3.48
CA PHE A 964 -26.62 33.21 3.60
C PHE A 964 -26.70 34.10 2.33
N ASP A 965 -27.53 35.14 2.42
CA ASP A 965 -27.64 36.16 1.37
C ASP A 965 -26.30 36.91 1.17
N GLN A 966 -26.05 37.41 -0.04
CA GLN A 966 -24.76 37.95 -0.51
C GLN A 966 -24.18 39.01 0.45
N ILE A 967 -25.07 39.81 1.06
CA ILE A 967 -24.74 40.85 2.06
C ILE A 967 -24.08 40.26 3.30
N GLN A 968 -24.56 39.12 3.79
CA GLN A 968 -24.07 38.47 5.02
C GLN A 968 -22.70 37.82 4.81
N LEU A 969 -22.47 37.24 3.62
CA LEU A 969 -21.16 36.73 3.22
C LEU A 969 -20.14 37.87 3.07
N ASN A 970 -20.51 38.97 2.41
CA ASN A 970 -19.68 40.17 2.32
C ASN A 970 -19.34 40.76 3.70
N TYR A 971 -20.25 40.66 4.68
CA TYR A 971 -19.99 41.07 6.07
C TYR A 971 -18.96 40.16 6.76
N ILE A 972 -19.11 38.83 6.66
CA ILE A 972 -18.15 37.85 7.19
C ILE A 972 -16.74 38.11 6.62
N PHE A 973 -16.61 38.37 5.32
CA PHE A 973 -15.31 38.58 4.68
C PHE A 973 -14.65 39.93 5.00
N LYS A 974 -15.42 40.97 5.33
CA LYS A 974 -14.85 42.22 5.88
C LYS A 974 -14.26 42.04 7.29
N ASN A 975 -14.71 41.01 8.02
CA ASN A 975 -14.41 40.82 9.44
C ASN A 975 -13.42 39.67 9.71
N ILE A 976 -12.61 39.27 8.71
CA ILE A 976 -11.46 38.37 8.94
C ILE A 976 -10.30 39.18 9.50
N LEU A 977 -10.05 39.03 10.80
CA LEU A 977 -8.91 39.59 11.50
C LEU A 977 -7.66 38.75 11.26
N VAL A 978 -6.54 39.42 11.00
CA VAL A 978 -5.22 38.80 10.83
C VAL A 978 -4.33 39.16 12.02
N GLY A 979 -4.00 38.16 12.84
CA GLY A 979 -3.01 38.28 13.91
C GLY A 979 -1.62 37.88 13.41
N LYS A 980 -0.58 38.59 13.84
CA LYS A 980 0.82 38.27 13.54
C LYS A 980 1.58 37.93 14.83
N ILE A 981 2.38 36.86 14.80
CA ILE A 981 3.24 36.43 15.92
C ILE A 981 4.70 36.42 15.44
N GLY A 982 5.57 37.08 16.23
CA GLY A 982 7.01 37.12 16.02
C GLY A 982 7.74 36.09 16.88
N TYR A 983 8.94 35.67 16.46
CA TYR A 983 9.73 34.65 17.15
C TYR A 983 10.97 35.26 17.83
N LYS A 984 11.17 34.99 19.12
CA LYS A 984 12.34 35.42 19.91
C LYS A 984 12.73 34.35 20.93
N GLY A 985 13.80 33.59 20.64
CA GLY A 985 14.20 32.45 21.47
C GLY A 985 13.38 31.20 21.13
N ASN A 986 13.25 30.26 22.07
CA ASN A 986 12.59 28.98 21.80
C ASN A 986 11.05 29.02 21.89
N ASN A 987 10.47 30.09 22.44
CA ASN A 987 9.04 30.24 22.71
C ASN A 987 8.38 31.25 21.74
N PHE A 988 7.04 31.19 21.63
CA PHE A 988 6.23 32.18 20.92
C PHE A 988 5.64 33.21 21.89
N ASP A 989 6.19 34.42 21.88
CA ASP A 989 5.74 35.51 22.75
C ASP A 989 4.95 36.57 21.96
N GLY A 990 3.64 36.68 22.23
CA GLY A 990 2.80 37.80 21.82
C GLY A 990 1.93 37.59 20.57
N LEU A 991 0.61 37.71 20.73
CA LEU A 991 -0.38 37.62 19.66
C LEU A 991 -0.84 39.03 19.25
N LEU A 992 -0.28 39.55 18.15
CA LEU A 992 -0.48 40.94 17.72
C LEU A 992 -1.63 41.04 16.71
N ILE A 993 -2.84 41.32 17.22
CA ILE A 993 -4.05 41.50 16.39
C ILE A 993 -4.00 42.87 15.70
N LYS A 994 -4.04 42.89 14.37
CA LYS A 994 -4.34 44.13 13.62
C LYS A 994 -5.86 44.25 13.47
N PHE A 995 -6.46 45.22 14.16
CA PHE A 995 -7.82 45.65 13.87
C PHE A 995 -7.86 46.39 12.53
N SER A 996 -8.81 46.05 11.68
CA SER A 996 -9.21 46.85 10.51
C SER A 996 -10.09 48.03 10.95
N ASP A 997 -10.20 49.05 10.10
CA ASP A 997 -10.77 50.35 10.49
C ASP A 997 -12.25 50.27 10.93
N LEU A 998 -12.50 50.66 12.18
CA LEU A 998 -13.80 50.63 12.85
C LEU A 998 -14.61 51.93 12.65
N SER A 999 -14.34 52.69 11.59
CA SER A 999 -14.90 54.04 11.36
C SER A 999 -16.43 54.06 11.20
N ASP A 1000 -17.00 53.05 10.56
CA ASP A 1000 -18.33 53.17 9.93
C ASP A 1000 -19.51 52.67 10.80
N ILE A 1001 -19.25 52.15 12.01
CA ILE A 1001 -20.26 51.42 12.81
C ILE A 1001 -20.62 52.13 14.14
N VAL A 1002 -19.88 53.17 14.54
CA VAL A 1002 -19.91 53.68 15.93
C VAL A 1002 -21.22 54.36 16.35
N GLU A 1003 -21.91 55.10 15.47
CA GLU A 1003 -22.87 56.12 15.94
C GLU A 1003 -24.33 55.69 16.13
N ASN A 1004 -24.87 54.69 15.40
CA ASN A 1004 -26.34 54.56 15.27
C ASN A 1004 -27.04 53.35 15.95
N ASN A 1005 -26.34 52.28 16.35
CA ASN A 1005 -27.02 51.03 16.81
C ASN A 1005 -26.78 50.62 18.27
N LEU A 1006 -26.02 51.39 19.06
CA LEU A 1006 -25.60 50.97 20.42
C LEU A 1006 -26.65 51.17 21.54
N TYR A 1007 -27.76 51.86 21.29
CA TYR A 1007 -28.65 52.35 22.37
C TYR A 1007 -29.85 51.45 22.76
N ASN A 1008 -30.28 50.50 21.91
CA ASN A 1008 -31.58 49.81 22.08
C ASN A 1008 -31.51 48.32 22.50
N HIS A 1009 -30.32 47.74 22.67
CA HIS A 1009 -30.17 46.32 23.05
C HIS A 1009 -29.37 46.06 24.34
N VAL A 1010 -29.27 47.06 25.22
CA VAL A 1010 -28.81 46.86 26.60
C VAL A 1010 -29.97 46.37 27.48
N ASN A 1011 -30.40 45.12 27.29
CA ASN A 1011 -31.20 44.35 28.28
C ASN A 1011 -31.35 42.87 27.90
N ASN A 1012 -30.25 42.11 27.92
CA ASN A 1012 -30.20 40.71 28.32
C ASN A 1012 -28.74 40.28 28.50
N GLY A 1013 -28.43 39.52 29.55
CA GLY A 1013 -27.05 39.26 29.96
C GLY A 1013 -26.30 38.29 29.04
N ASN A 1014 -25.26 38.77 28.34
CA ASN A 1014 -24.04 38.03 27.97
C ASN A 1014 -23.00 38.93 27.24
N ALA A 1015 -22.83 40.18 27.65
CA ALA A 1015 -21.95 41.16 26.98
C ALA A 1015 -21.05 41.91 27.97
N PHE A 1016 -20.05 41.23 28.56
CA PHE A 1016 -19.22 41.83 29.62
C PHE A 1016 -17.77 41.29 29.78
N TYR A 1017 -17.14 40.70 28.74
CA TYR A 1017 -15.80 40.08 28.89
C TYR A 1017 -14.73 40.42 27.83
N PHE A 1018 -14.95 41.40 26.94
CA PHE A 1018 -13.90 41.85 25.99
C PHE A 1018 -13.58 43.35 26.01
N LYS A 1019 -14.38 44.17 26.70
CA LYS A 1019 -14.13 45.62 26.79
C LYS A 1019 -13.26 46.02 27.99
N ASP A 1020 -13.26 45.20 29.05
CA ASP A 1020 -12.42 45.39 30.24
C ASP A 1020 -10.97 44.91 30.05
N LEU A 1021 -10.66 44.19 28.96
CA LEU A 1021 -9.32 43.64 28.67
C LEU A 1021 -8.31 44.65 28.10
N ILE A 1022 -8.74 45.88 27.75
CA ILE A 1022 -7.92 46.81 26.93
C ILE A 1022 -7.79 48.24 27.52
N VAL A 1023 -8.68 48.71 28.41
CA VAL A 1023 -8.77 50.16 28.74
C VAL A 1023 -8.64 50.52 30.23
N LYS A 1024 -8.57 49.55 31.16
CA LYS A 1024 -8.20 49.85 32.57
C LYS A 1024 -7.16 48.86 33.09
N GLU A 1025 -5.97 49.39 33.32
CA GLU A 1025 -4.76 48.68 33.66
C GLU A 1025 -4.88 47.92 35.00
N ASN A 1026 -4.61 46.62 34.99
CA ASN A 1026 -3.77 45.87 35.94
C ASN A 1026 -3.96 44.35 35.77
N LEU A 1027 -2.93 43.64 35.31
CA LEU A 1027 -2.57 42.23 35.57
C LEU A 1027 -1.39 41.88 34.64
N ASN A 1028 -0.14 41.92 35.11
CA ASN A 1028 0.57 40.82 35.78
C ASN A 1028 0.65 39.50 34.98
N ILE A 1029 1.59 39.44 34.01
CA ILE A 1029 2.33 38.20 33.66
C ILE A 1029 3.82 38.56 33.56
N ILE A 1030 4.69 37.70 34.09
CA ILE A 1030 6.13 37.94 34.30
C ILE A 1030 6.95 37.43 33.10
N TRP A 1031 7.83 38.29 32.56
CA TRP A 1031 8.91 37.89 31.64
C TRP A 1031 10.18 38.75 31.91
N ASP A 1032 11.31 38.11 32.18
CA ASP A 1032 12.40 38.66 33.02
C ASP A 1032 13.31 39.77 32.44
N LYS A 1033 12.97 40.39 31.30
CA LYS A 1033 13.61 41.64 30.83
C LYS A 1033 12.77 42.36 29.79
N LEU A 1034 12.41 43.60 30.08
CA LEU A 1034 11.82 44.54 29.12
C LEU A 1034 12.75 45.74 28.94
N LEU A 1035 13.18 45.98 27.70
CA LEU A 1035 13.89 47.20 27.30
C LEU A 1035 12.88 48.06 26.52
N LEU A 1036 12.30 49.05 27.20
CA LEU A 1036 11.31 49.97 26.64
C LEU A 1036 12.01 51.15 25.97
N ASP A 1037 12.00 51.18 24.65
CA ASP A 1037 12.49 52.33 23.87
C ASP A 1037 11.34 53.34 23.65
N LEU A 1038 11.10 54.20 24.65
CA LEU A 1038 9.99 55.17 24.69
C LEU A 1038 10.34 56.46 23.94
N VAL A 1039 10.61 56.36 22.64
CA VAL A 1039 11.15 57.47 21.83
C VAL A 1039 10.25 58.72 21.81
N ASP A 1040 8.92 58.56 21.79
CA ASP A 1040 7.98 59.67 21.53
C ASP A 1040 6.87 59.92 22.58
N PHE A 1041 6.74 59.13 23.65
CA PHE A 1041 5.56 59.23 24.54
C PHE A 1041 5.76 60.12 25.78
N LYS A 1042 5.29 61.38 25.71
CA LYS A 1042 5.31 62.34 26.82
C LYS A 1042 4.02 62.34 27.65
N ALA A 1043 3.93 61.43 28.63
CA ALA A 1043 2.91 61.46 29.67
C ALA A 1043 3.35 62.27 30.90
N LYS A 1044 2.43 63.03 31.53
CA LYS A 1044 2.64 63.62 32.87
C LYS A 1044 2.02 62.71 33.93
N LEU A 1045 2.84 61.92 34.60
CA LEU A 1045 2.44 61.15 35.78
C LEU A 1045 2.39 62.04 37.02
N THR A 1046 1.58 61.64 37.99
CA THR A 1046 1.29 62.38 39.23
C THR A 1046 1.66 61.57 40.46
N LYS A 1047 1.60 62.20 41.65
CA LYS A 1047 2.14 61.61 42.89
C LYS A 1047 1.27 60.50 43.49
N SER A 1048 0.00 60.37 43.09
CA SER A 1048 -0.81 59.17 43.38
C SER A 1048 -0.20 57.93 42.75
N ASP A 1049 0.25 58.07 41.52
CA ASP A 1049 0.53 56.97 40.60
C ASP A 1049 1.81 56.22 41.03
N PHE A 1050 2.77 56.96 41.59
CA PHE A 1050 3.95 56.43 42.27
C PHE A 1050 3.64 55.74 43.61
N ASN A 1051 2.68 56.25 44.39
CA ASN A 1051 2.33 55.63 45.68
C ASN A 1051 1.69 54.24 45.49
N SER A 1052 1.01 54.00 44.37
CA SER A 1052 0.49 52.68 43.97
C SER A 1052 1.56 51.67 43.54
N LEU A 1053 2.75 52.12 43.13
CA LEU A 1053 3.86 51.23 42.72
C LEU A 1053 4.70 50.74 43.91
N ASN A 1054 4.93 51.61 44.89
CA ASN A 1054 5.83 51.36 46.03
C ASN A 1054 5.36 50.25 47.00
N SER A 1055 4.16 49.70 46.84
CA SER A 1055 3.64 48.56 47.62
C SER A 1055 3.86 47.19 46.96
N LEU A 1056 4.41 47.16 45.74
CA LEU A 1056 4.56 45.92 44.95
C LEU A 1056 6.01 45.65 44.48
N CYS A 1057 6.88 46.66 44.38
CA CYS A 1057 8.32 46.49 44.15
C CYS A 1057 9.14 47.53 44.90
N GLU A 1058 10.33 47.16 45.35
CA GLU A 1058 11.37 48.11 45.75
C GLU A 1058 12.05 48.69 44.49
N ILE A 1059 12.13 50.03 44.40
CA ILE A 1059 12.72 50.74 43.26
C ILE A 1059 14.17 51.10 43.59
N TYR A 1060 15.12 50.50 42.86
CA TYR A 1060 16.55 50.56 43.21
C TYR A 1060 17.37 51.66 42.50
N ASP A 1061 16.92 52.20 41.37
CA ASP A 1061 17.53 53.37 40.69
C ASP A 1061 16.48 54.11 39.85
N ILE A 1062 16.65 55.41 39.64
CA ILE A 1062 15.83 56.28 38.78
C ILE A 1062 16.76 57.32 38.13
N LYS A 1063 16.67 57.50 36.81
CA LYS A 1063 17.42 58.51 36.03
C LYS A 1063 16.47 59.46 35.30
#